data_AF-A0A1C7W330-F1
#
_entry.id   AF-A0A1C7W330-F1
#
_cell.length_a   1.000
_cell.length_b   1.000
_cell.length_c   1.000
_cell.angle_alpha   90.00
_cell.angle_beta   90.00
_cell.angle_gamma   90.00
#
_symmetry.space_group_name_H-M   'P 1'
#
loop_
_entity.id
_entity.type
_entity.pdbx_description
1 polymer ?
#
loop_
_entity_poly.entity_id
_entity_poly.type
_entity_poly.pdbx_seq_one_letter_code
_entity_poly.pdbx_strand_id
1 'polypeptide(L)'
;MSTRIPEVETSVNLLRSIIWQYDNAESVKSLISQKNEWYKKEQTEFWDNWFRDVFDIRTANDFGLEIWSIILGVSFLVPDCPGKVLTTEQKRLICRLRYYQLIARCTIPEVNEITMKLFATEDGKAYALDPLDMSYIMYVFTEQPTSAVALILAKYDLLPRPATVGLKYRVIRYVPFGFGQYYQNFDNAPFWDGGSLINYAWRINLSFDNNSGLLSGVISSSDSTIDLSGVDVTLFYTNIATGQTLTRDVVTTVGGKFTDTVPDSVRYRVVAKAQIFTPICTTDDVESRPFEFIYIIPGARFVMRIDSPTRPIFYARMDEVFTVDYGDGVDSKDYRFVTDEYSPGMAYGWVIATRPLTVGTDYTITVKRSDTIRFCSNTTLTSGMVFNTLRELITVSGGRADMTYFAKDCTGLYLLHDGVFDYLPNAADFRSSFNGCVSLLTLPEGLFDNCINADSFFQTFRQCTALTLLPSGLFDKCVNATSFRETFNVCSGLISLPPRLFANLKKVGDFQLTFGQCSSLKALPDGLFMGCSANQSFYSTFSSCSNIVTIAPNVFKGNLAALTLYNTFAGATALTAIPDGLFDDCVSALNFEGTFLRCYALKGIPSGLFKNIAGGYFRNTFYQCNGLLSVPDGLFEGLSSANSFYQTFFNCASLKTVGNRVFKGCSTNTDFSYIFTNCAALVSVGLDIFSGCTSATTFSNAFSGCSLLANMPLFTDCNKVTTFASCFQACRSLASITPYAFDGKTLCSTFQYVFYGCSSLTTTPQGVFRGCAAATSFSYAFQNCTGLTSLSGDMFEGCIKTNDVQYMFDGCTSLPSLPVTLLNWFTALQSNTARMFGGCTALTGIPAGFFDKCINLTVLSSSFLSCRNLTTLPAAMFKYNVKLTTVSGMFASCDIRSIPVDTFATCPLMIYFDTFLSENVNFSGIPEDLFVNNPNAISFSNTFYHTNITSVPAGLFRNNTKATNFNNTFYYCFSLATVGAGLFNNTSAQIITGLFGSCRLLESDLNVIFNLPIYPKITSASTAFYNCNLMKGKGLDFIAAVPAVTAPGNKTNAFYQTTSLTDYNQIPAAWGGGGA
;
A
#
# COMPACT_ATOMS: atom_id res chain seq x y z
N MET A 1 92.89 -32.65 52.35
CA MET A 1 93.31 -34.00 51.90
C MET A 1 94.21 -33.83 50.70
N SER A 2 95.34 -34.54 50.67
CA SER A 2 96.41 -34.42 49.65
C SER A 2 95.84 -34.36 48.22
N THR A 3 96.19 -33.32 47.47
CA THR A 3 95.70 -33.05 46.10
C THR A 3 96.52 -33.73 45.00
N ARG A 4 97.40 -34.68 45.34
CA ARG A 4 98.11 -35.52 44.36
C ARG A 4 98.09 -36.98 44.79
N ILE A 5 97.54 -37.81 43.91
CA ILE A 5 97.60 -39.28 43.97
C ILE A 5 99.09 -39.66 43.76
N PRO A 6 99.63 -40.66 44.49
CA PRO A 6 101.01 -41.08 44.32
C PRO A 6 101.26 -41.50 42.87
N GLU A 7 102.25 -40.89 42.21
CA GLU A 7 102.68 -41.32 40.88
C GLU A 7 103.22 -42.75 40.97
N VAL A 8 102.62 -43.67 40.22
CA VAL A 8 103.13 -45.03 40.08
C VAL A 8 104.35 -44.95 39.17
N GLU A 9 105.53 -45.12 39.74
CA GLU A 9 106.80 -45.09 39.00
C GLU A 9 106.93 -46.37 38.14
N THR A 10 106.53 -46.30 36.87
CA THR A 10 106.51 -47.43 35.92
C THR A 10 107.71 -47.45 34.97
N SER A 11 108.84 -46.84 35.34
CA SER A 11 110.00 -46.73 34.44
C SER A 11 110.86 -48.01 34.44
N VAL A 12 110.77 -48.80 33.38
CA VAL A 12 111.65 -49.95 33.14
C VAL A 12 112.95 -49.44 32.52
N ASN A 13 114.02 -49.25 33.30
CA ASN A 13 115.28 -48.74 32.76
C ASN A 13 116.13 -49.88 32.15
N LEU A 14 115.87 -50.19 30.87
CA LEU A 14 116.57 -51.24 30.11
C LEU A 14 118.09 -51.02 29.93
N LEU A 15 118.62 -49.80 30.15
CA LEU A 15 120.04 -49.47 30.00
C LEU A 15 120.94 -50.02 31.13
N ARG A 16 120.37 -50.45 32.26
CA ARG A 16 121.13 -50.90 33.43
C ARG A 16 121.78 -52.29 33.28
N SER A 17 121.49 -53.02 32.21
CA SER A 17 121.84 -54.45 32.05
C SER A 17 123.07 -54.75 31.17
N ILE A 18 123.87 -53.75 30.77
CA ILE A 18 125.06 -53.97 29.92
C ILE A 18 126.30 -54.20 30.80
N ILE A 19 126.71 -55.46 30.98
CA ILE A 19 127.98 -55.86 31.62
C ILE A 19 129.13 -55.75 30.61
N TRP A 20 130.30 -55.30 31.09
CA TRP A 20 131.60 -54.95 30.49
C TRP A 20 132.06 -55.53 29.13
N GLN A 21 131.41 -56.56 28.56
CA GLN A 21 131.82 -57.15 27.28
C GLN A 21 131.34 -56.39 26.03
N TYR A 22 130.41 -55.45 26.15
CA TYR A 22 129.77 -54.80 24.98
C TYR A 22 129.82 -53.26 24.99
N ASP A 23 130.70 -52.67 25.80
CA ASP A 23 130.68 -51.22 26.01
C ASP A 23 131.00 -50.40 24.73
N ASN A 24 131.67 -51.03 23.76
CA ASN A 24 132.09 -50.44 22.49
C ASN A 24 131.12 -50.68 21.31
N ALA A 25 129.89 -51.20 21.54
CA ALA A 25 128.90 -51.44 20.48
C ALA A 25 127.77 -50.38 20.46
N GLU A 26 127.97 -49.28 19.73
CA GLU A 26 127.03 -48.13 19.66
C GLU A 26 125.64 -48.47 19.10
N SER A 27 125.55 -49.39 18.14
CA SER A 27 124.29 -49.76 17.48
C SER A 27 123.28 -50.44 18.42
N VAL A 28 123.74 -51.22 19.40
CA VAL A 28 122.88 -51.91 20.36
C VAL A 28 122.30 -50.93 21.39
N LYS A 29 123.08 -49.93 21.82
CA LYS A 29 122.62 -48.88 22.75
C LYS A 29 121.49 -48.03 22.13
N SER A 30 121.60 -47.69 20.84
CA SER A 30 120.58 -46.90 20.12
C SER A 30 119.22 -47.61 20.03
N LEU A 31 119.22 -48.90 19.65
CA LEU A 31 117.98 -49.66 19.46
C LEU A 31 117.19 -49.82 20.77
N ILE A 32 117.88 -50.04 21.89
CA ILE A 32 117.26 -50.25 23.20
C ILE A 32 116.67 -48.95 23.75
N SER A 33 117.33 -47.80 23.54
CA SER A 33 116.79 -46.50 23.95
C SER A 33 115.49 -46.16 23.24
N GLN A 34 115.41 -46.37 21.92
CA GLN A 34 114.19 -46.11 21.15
C GLN A 34 113.02 -46.99 21.60
N LYS A 35 113.29 -48.27 21.91
CA LYS A 35 112.26 -49.19 22.39
C LYS A 35 111.73 -48.82 23.78
N ASN A 36 112.58 -48.28 24.65
CA ASN A 36 112.16 -47.83 25.98
C ASN A 36 111.24 -46.59 25.93
N GLU A 37 111.48 -45.67 24.99
CA GLU A 37 110.62 -44.50 24.80
C GLU A 37 109.22 -44.88 24.30
N TRP A 38 109.13 -45.83 23.35
CA TRP A 38 107.83 -46.31 22.85
C TRP A 38 106.95 -46.90 23.95
N TYR A 39 107.52 -47.77 24.81
CA TYR A 39 106.77 -48.42 25.89
C TYR A 39 106.19 -47.44 26.89
N LYS A 40 106.93 -46.38 27.26
CA LYS A 40 106.44 -45.37 28.21
C LYS A 40 105.23 -44.60 27.67
N LYS A 41 105.21 -44.31 26.37
CA LYS A 41 104.12 -43.54 25.75
C LYS A 41 102.82 -44.33 25.73
N GLU A 42 102.82 -45.54 25.17
CA GLU A 42 101.62 -46.35 24.96
C GLU A 42 100.96 -46.77 26.28
N GLN A 43 101.77 -47.07 27.30
CA GLN A 43 101.24 -47.49 28.59
C GLN A 43 100.55 -46.34 29.34
N THR A 44 101.07 -45.12 29.23
CA THR A 44 100.44 -43.92 29.81
C THR A 44 99.11 -43.65 29.12
N GLU A 45 99.09 -43.67 27.79
CA GLU A 45 97.90 -43.43 26.99
C GLU A 45 96.79 -44.47 27.22
N PHE A 46 97.14 -45.75 27.41
CA PHE A 46 96.17 -46.79 27.77
C PHE A 46 95.50 -46.51 29.12
N TRP A 47 96.27 -46.22 30.18
CA TRP A 47 95.72 -46.01 31.52
C TRP A 47 94.92 -44.71 31.63
N ASP A 48 95.32 -43.65 30.93
CA ASP A 48 94.56 -42.39 30.87
C ASP A 48 93.21 -42.58 30.17
N ASN A 49 93.19 -43.29 29.03
CA ASN A 49 91.96 -43.61 28.32
C ASN A 49 91.06 -44.57 29.12
N TRP A 50 91.63 -45.60 29.75
CA TRP A 50 90.88 -46.52 30.59
C TRP A 50 90.26 -45.82 31.81
N PHE A 51 91.01 -44.89 32.43
CA PHE A 51 90.47 -44.08 33.51
C PHE A 51 89.31 -43.19 33.03
N ARG A 52 89.47 -42.49 31.90
CA ARG A 52 88.43 -41.61 31.33
C ARG A 52 87.17 -42.39 30.90
N ASP A 53 87.34 -43.51 30.20
CA ASP A 53 86.25 -44.18 29.48
C ASP A 53 85.57 -45.28 30.30
N VAL A 54 86.23 -45.79 31.35
CA VAL A 54 85.71 -46.87 32.20
C VAL A 54 85.56 -46.44 33.66
N PHE A 55 86.57 -45.82 34.27
CA PHE A 55 86.53 -45.50 35.72
C PHE A 55 85.88 -44.16 36.07
N ASP A 56 86.04 -43.11 35.26
CA ASP A 56 85.42 -41.81 35.54
C ASP A 56 83.97 -41.78 35.04
N ILE A 57 83.03 -41.94 35.97
CA ILE A 57 81.58 -41.96 35.73
C ILE A 57 81.05 -40.72 34.97
N ARG A 58 81.81 -39.62 34.94
CA ARG A 58 81.44 -38.38 34.23
C ARG A 58 81.72 -38.46 32.74
N THR A 59 82.74 -39.22 32.34
CA THR A 59 83.20 -39.35 30.95
C THR A 59 83.07 -40.76 30.39
N ALA A 60 82.70 -41.73 31.24
CA ALA A 60 82.58 -43.13 30.86
C ALA A 60 81.70 -43.34 29.63
N ASN A 61 82.16 -44.15 28.69
CA ASN A 61 81.38 -44.51 27.50
C ASN A 61 80.34 -45.59 27.84
N ASP A 62 79.52 -46.01 26.87
CA ASP A 62 78.47 -47.01 27.11
C ASP A 62 79.02 -48.31 27.74
N PHE A 63 80.21 -48.77 27.33
CA PHE A 63 80.85 -49.94 27.93
C PHE A 63 81.23 -49.72 29.39
N GLY A 64 81.89 -48.61 29.71
CA GLY A 64 82.21 -48.24 31.10
C GLY A 64 80.97 -48.10 31.97
N LEU A 65 79.87 -47.56 31.42
CA LEU A 65 78.62 -47.39 32.12
C LEU A 65 77.89 -48.70 32.40
N GLU A 66 77.97 -49.69 31.51
CA GLU A 66 77.48 -51.05 31.78
C GLU A 66 78.22 -51.67 32.96
N ILE A 67 79.55 -51.51 33.04
CA ILE A 67 80.34 -51.98 34.19
C ILE A 67 79.92 -51.25 35.48
N TRP A 68 79.75 -49.92 35.43
CA TRP A 68 79.26 -49.15 36.58
C TRP A 68 77.82 -49.53 36.99
N SER A 69 76.96 -49.90 36.03
CA SER A 69 75.59 -50.33 36.32
C SER A 69 75.58 -51.62 37.16
N ILE A 70 76.52 -52.53 36.89
CA ILE A 70 76.72 -53.76 37.68
C ILE A 70 77.28 -53.42 39.06
N ILE A 71 78.29 -52.55 39.14
CA ILE A 71 78.92 -52.14 40.41
C ILE A 71 77.91 -51.45 41.34
N LEU A 72 77.07 -50.57 40.81
CA LEU A 72 76.10 -49.77 41.59
C LEU A 72 74.74 -50.46 41.76
N GLY A 73 74.53 -51.58 41.07
CA GLY A 73 73.29 -52.36 41.09
C GLY A 73 72.09 -51.61 40.53
N VAL A 74 72.22 -51.00 39.35
CA VAL A 74 71.15 -50.23 38.67
C VAL A 74 70.91 -50.79 37.28
N SER A 75 69.64 -50.82 36.84
CA SER A 75 69.27 -51.21 35.48
C SER A 75 69.04 -49.99 34.59
N PHE A 76 69.48 -50.06 33.33
CA PHE A 76 69.14 -49.04 32.30
C PHE A 76 67.82 -49.33 31.56
N LEU A 77 67.07 -50.36 31.96
CA LEU A 77 65.71 -50.61 31.47
C LEU A 77 64.71 -49.76 32.25
N VAL A 78 63.81 -49.08 31.55
CA VAL A 78 62.76 -48.27 32.17
C VAL A 78 61.60 -49.20 32.57
N PRO A 79 61.25 -49.33 33.87
CA PRO A 79 60.34 -50.38 34.35
C PRO A 79 58.94 -50.39 33.71
N ASP A 80 58.41 -49.22 33.36
CA ASP A 80 57.04 -49.07 32.85
C ASP A 80 56.95 -48.84 31.33
N CYS A 81 58.08 -48.88 30.61
CA CYS A 81 58.11 -48.49 29.20
C CYS A 81 59.01 -49.42 28.35
N PRO A 82 58.58 -50.67 28.10
CA PRO A 82 59.35 -51.66 27.36
C PRO A 82 59.51 -51.23 25.89
N GLY A 83 60.70 -50.75 25.54
CA GLY A 83 61.03 -50.27 24.18
C GLY A 83 61.74 -48.91 24.14
N LYS A 84 61.76 -48.15 25.25
CA LYS A 84 62.50 -46.88 25.31
C LYS A 84 64.00 -47.12 25.54
N VAL A 85 64.84 -46.66 24.60
CA VAL A 85 66.31 -46.70 24.72
C VAL A 85 66.82 -45.41 25.35
N LEU A 86 67.55 -45.51 26.46
CA LEU A 86 68.18 -44.36 27.14
C LEU A 86 69.45 -43.92 26.41
N THR A 87 69.67 -42.60 26.31
CA THR A 87 70.90 -42.03 25.75
C THR A 87 72.08 -42.21 26.70
N THR A 88 73.31 -42.12 26.19
CA THR A 88 74.53 -42.26 27.00
C THR A 88 74.59 -41.26 28.16
N GLU A 89 74.16 -40.01 27.94
CA GLU A 89 74.06 -38.99 29.02
C GLU A 89 73.03 -39.34 30.09
N GLN A 90 71.88 -39.91 29.70
CA GLN A 90 70.86 -40.37 30.65
C GLN A 90 71.40 -41.50 31.53
N LYS A 91 72.16 -42.45 30.94
CA LYS A 91 72.82 -43.54 31.67
C LYS A 91 73.88 -43.00 32.65
N ARG A 92 74.71 -42.02 32.24
CA ARG A 92 75.66 -41.33 33.13
C ARG A 92 74.95 -40.69 34.31
N LEU A 93 73.85 -39.99 34.07
CA LEU A 93 73.07 -39.33 35.13
C LEU A 93 72.49 -40.36 36.12
N ILE A 94 71.94 -41.47 35.64
CA ILE A 94 71.43 -42.58 36.46
C ILE A 94 72.53 -43.15 37.37
N CYS A 95 73.69 -43.49 36.80
CA CYS A 95 74.80 -44.05 37.59
C CYS A 95 75.33 -43.03 38.61
N ARG A 96 75.44 -41.75 38.24
CA ARG A 96 75.86 -40.68 39.16
C ARG A 96 74.87 -40.51 40.31
N LEU A 97 73.57 -40.51 40.03
CA LEU A 97 72.54 -40.39 41.06
C LEU A 97 72.61 -41.57 42.05
N ARG A 98 72.72 -42.80 41.53
CA ARG A 98 72.89 -43.98 42.40
C ARG A 98 74.17 -43.92 43.22
N TYR A 99 75.28 -43.51 42.61
CA TYR A 99 76.55 -43.36 43.31
C TYR A 99 76.38 -42.44 44.52
N TYR A 100 75.82 -41.24 44.32
CA TYR A 100 75.55 -40.29 45.41
C TYR A 100 74.52 -40.82 46.44
N GLN A 101 73.50 -41.56 46.00
CA GLN A 101 72.52 -42.18 46.89
C GLN A 101 73.18 -43.16 47.87
N LEU A 102 74.22 -43.89 47.44
CA LEU A 102 74.91 -44.89 48.28
C LEU A 102 75.93 -44.28 49.25
N ILE A 103 76.55 -43.15 48.90
CA ILE A 103 77.68 -42.59 49.67
C ILE A 103 77.33 -41.36 50.50
N ALA A 104 76.23 -40.66 50.20
CA ALA A 104 75.87 -39.41 50.88
C ALA A 104 75.35 -39.69 52.30
N ARG A 105 75.67 -38.80 53.25
CA ARG A 105 75.16 -38.88 54.64
C ARG A 105 73.70 -38.40 54.76
N CYS A 106 73.10 -38.00 53.64
CA CYS A 106 71.69 -37.60 53.51
C CYS A 106 71.28 -36.43 54.42
N THR A 107 72.21 -35.54 54.76
CA THR A 107 71.87 -34.26 55.42
C THR A 107 71.40 -33.25 54.38
N ILE A 108 70.42 -32.39 54.71
CA ILE A 108 69.87 -31.41 53.75
C ILE A 108 70.94 -30.53 53.07
N PRO A 109 71.97 -30.00 53.77
CA PRO A 109 73.03 -29.24 53.09
C PRO A 109 73.80 -30.06 52.05
N GLU A 110 74.10 -31.32 52.35
CA GLU A 110 74.82 -32.23 51.43
C GLU A 110 73.95 -32.64 50.24
N VAL A 111 72.67 -32.95 50.50
CA VAL A 111 71.70 -33.25 49.44
C VAL A 111 71.51 -32.03 48.53
N ASN A 112 71.46 -30.81 49.08
CA ASN A 112 71.34 -29.58 48.30
C ASN A 112 72.59 -29.31 47.45
N GLU A 113 73.78 -29.58 47.99
CA GLU A 113 75.02 -29.45 47.22
C GLU A 113 75.06 -30.45 46.05
N ILE A 114 74.64 -31.69 46.27
CA ILE A 114 74.54 -32.73 45.22
C ILE A 114 73.50 -32.33 44.17
N THR A 115 72.32 -31.88 44.60
CA THR A 115 71.20 -31.51 43.72
C THR A 115 71.58 -30.30 42.85
N MET A 116 72.23 -29.29 43.43
CA MET A 116 72.77 -28.14 42.69
C MET A 116 73.86 -28.56 41.69
N LYS A 117 74.74 -29.51 42.02
CA LYS A 117 75.77 -29.99 41.09
C LYS A 117 75.24 -30.82 39.93
N LEU A 118 74.11 -31.50 40.10
CA LEU A 118 73.55 -32.41 39.10
C LEU A 118 72.48 -31.77 38.22
N PHE A 119 71.70 -30.85 38.77
CA PHE A 119 70.48 -30.37 38.13
C PHE A 119 70.40 -28.84 37.97
N ALA A 120 71.33 -28.06 38.51
CA ALA A 120 71.32 -26.62 38.27
C ALA A 120 71.71 -26.30 36.82
N THR A 121 70.98 -25.38 36.21
CA THR A 121 71.23 -24.77 34.90
C THR A 121 71.68 -23.31 35.08
N GLU A 122 72.00 -22.59 34.00
CA GLU A 122 72.37 -21.16 34.08
C GLU A 122 71.24 -20.31 34.69
N ASP A 123 69.97 -20.67 34.44
CA ASP A 123 68.78 -19.92 34.85
C ASP A 123 67.98 -20.58 35.99
N GLY A 124 68.22 -21.87 36.28
CA GLY A 124 67.44 -22.69 37.21
C GLY A 124 68.25 -23.36 38.32
N LYS A 125 67.70 -23.35 39.55
CA LYS A 125 68.25 -24.01 40.75
C LYS A 125 67.40 -25.21 41.14
N ALA A 126 68.04 -26.22 41.73
CA ALA A 126 67.37 -27.39 42.26
C ALA A 126 67.88 -27.69 43.67
N TYR A 127 66.97 -27.83 44.63
CA TYR A 127 67.30 -28.06 46.04
C TYR A 127 66.23 -28.90 46.73
N ALA A 128 66.60 -29.60 47.80
CA ALA A 128 65.74 -30.36 48.68
C ALA A 128 65.36 -29.55 49.94
N LEU A 129 64.12 -29.72 50.38
CA LEU A 129 63.57 -29.19 51.62
C LEU A 129 63.07 -30.34 52.50
N ASP A 130 63.33 -30.22 53.80
CA ASP A 130 62.77 -31.11 54.82
C ASP A 130 61.53 -30.44 55.45
N PRO A 131 60.33 -31.03 55.33
CA PRO A 131 59.14 -30.57 56.04
C PRO A 131 59.19 -30.79 57.56
N LEU A 132 60.29 -31.38 58.09
CA LEU A 132 60.56 -31.64 59.51
C LEU A 132 59.62 -32.67 60.15
N ASP A 133 58.90 -33.46 59.35
CA ASP A 133 57.96 -34.50 59.81
C ASP A 133 58.40 -35.93 59.43
N MET A 134 59.58 -36.07 58.80
CA MET A 134 60.16 -37.33 58.29
C MET A 134 59.25 -38.11 57.32
N SER A 135 58.18 -37.50 56.78
CA SER A 135 57.25 -38.19 55.89
C SER A 135 57.76 -38.25 54.44
N TYR A 136 58.36 -37.17 53.95
CA TYR A 136 58.98 -37.09 52.64
C TYR A 136 60.07 -36.01 52.60
N ILE A 137 61.00 -36.13 51.65
CA ILE A 137 61.86 -35.02 51.21
C ILE A 137 61.22 -34.39 49.97
N MET A 138 61.11 -33.06 49.98
CA MET A 138 60.59 -32.29 48.85
C MET A 138 61.76 -31.77 48.00
N TYR A 139 61.88 -32.26 46.76
CA TYR A 139 62.82 -31.70 45.78
C TYR A 139 62.13 -30.59 44.99
N VAL A 140 62.68 -29.39 45.10
CA VAL A 140 62.19 -28.17 44.49
C VAL A 140 63.09 -27.78 43.32
N PHE A 141 62.49 -27.61 42.15
CA PHE A 141 63.13 -27.06 40.96
C PHE A 141 62.56 -25.67 40.69
N THR A 142 63.41 -24.67 40.42
CA THR A 142 62.92 -23.33 40.06
C THR A 142 62.54 -23.23 38.59
N GLU A 143 62.93 -24.22 37.77
CA GLU A 143 62.58 -24.34 36.36
C GLU A 143 62.14 -25.75 36.04
N GLN A 144 61.38 -25.90 34.96
CA GLN A 144 60.89 -27.19 34.49
C GLN A 144 62.09 -28.04 34.03
N PRO A 145 62.35 -29.21 34.64
CA PRO A 145 63.41 -30.09 34.16
C PRO A 145 63.09 -30.57 32.74
N THR A 146 64.13 -30.76 31.92
CA THR A 146 63.97 -31.29 30.55
C THR A 146 63.26 -32.64 30.58
N SER A 147 62.54 -32.97 29.50
CA SER A 147 61.80 -34.24 29.38
C SER A 147 62.67 -35.48 29.66
N ALA A 148 63.96 -35.41 29.31
CA ALA A 148 64.96 -36.45 29.60
C ALA A 148 65.26 -36.64 31.10
N VAL A 149 65.41 -35.54 31.85
CA VAL A 149 65.66 -35.57 33.30
C VAL A 149 64.39 -35.94 34.06
N ALA A 150 63.26 -35.39 33.65
CA ALA A 150 61.98 -35.65 34.28
C ALA A 150 61.53 -37.11 34.10
N LEU A 151 61.81 -37.75 32.95
CA LEU A 151 61.64 -39.20 32.75
C LEU A 151 62.43 -40.01 33.79
N ILE A 152 63.70 -39.64 34.02
CA ILE A 152 64.55 -40.33 35.00
C ILE A 152 64.01 -40.13 36.41
N LEU A 153 63.71 -38.90 36.81
CA LEU A 153 63.20 -38.58 38.15
C LEU A 153 61.84 -39.23 38.44
N ALA A 154 60.98 -39.38 37.43
CA ALA A 154 59.66 -39.99 37.61
C ALA A 154 59.70 -41.53 37.65
N LYS A 155 60.64 -42.16 36.93
CA LYS A 155 60.68 -43.62 36.75
C LYS A 155 61.78 -44.33 37.55
N TYR A 156 62.80 -43.60 38.01
CA TYR A 156 63.90 -44.14 38.81
C TYR A 156 63.95 -43.48 40.19
N ASP A 157 63.94 -44.32 41.22
CA ASP A 157 63.97 -43.88 42.62
C ASP A 157 65.41 -43.70 43.16
N LEU A 158 66.15 -42.75 42.58
CA LEU A 158 67.61 -42.64 42.75
C LEU A 158 68.09 -41.39 43.50
N LEU A 159 67.18 -40.57 44.03
CA LEU A 159 67.57 -39.38 44.78
C LEU A 159 67.99 -39.74 46.23
N PRO A 160 69.05 -39.12 46.78
CA PRO A 160 69.53 -39.41 48.14
C PRO A 160 68.55 -39.01 49.24
N ARG A 161 68.09 -39.95 50.06
CA ARG A 161 67.22 -39.68 51.21
C ARG A 161 67.39 -40.75 52.31
N PRO A 162 67.04 -40.45 53.58
CA PRO A 162 66.99 -41.45 54.63
C PRO A 162 66.02 -42.59 54.29
N ALA A 163 66.32 -43.80 54.76
CA ALA A 163 65.47 -44.97 54.54
C ALA A 163 64.05 -44.72 55.09
N THR A 164 63.01 -45.23 54.39
CA THR A 164 61.57 -45.10 54.71
C THR A 164 60.92 -43.71 54.50
N VAL A 165 61.68 -42.66 54.21
CA VAL A 165 61.15 -41.33 53.88
C VAL A 165 60.70 -41.30 52.42
N GLY A 166 59.53 -40.73 52.12
CA GLY A 166 59.01 -40.61 50.74
C GLY A 166 59.71 -39.54 49.89
N LEU A 167 59.41 -39.52 48.59
CA LEU A 167 59.84 -38.47 47.66
C LEU A 167 58.64 -37.64 47.21
N LYS A 168 58.78 -36.32 47.22
CA LYS A 168 57.90 -35.41 46.49
C LYS A 168 58.72 -34.42 45.68
N TYR A 169 58.12 -33.96 44.60
CA TYR A 169 58.71 -33.00 43.68
C TYR A 169 57.83 -31.76 43.58
N ARG A 170 58.45 -30.62 43.38
CA ARG A 170 57.75 -29.36 43.13
C ARG A 170 58.55 -28.52 42.14
N VAL A 171 57.89 -28.06 41.09
CA VAL A 171 58.46 -27.06 40.18
C VAL A 171 57.82 -25.70 40.48
N ILE A 172 58.62 -24.70 40.84
CA ILE A 172 58.16 -23.34 41.14
C ILE A 172 57.75 -22.67 39.83
N ARG A 173 56.52 -22.15 39.77
CA ARG A 173 56.00 -21.45 38.58
C ARG A 173 56.12 -19.91 38.68
N TYR A 174 56.15 -19.37 39.90
CA TYR A 174 56.45 -17.96 40.18
C TYR A 174 56.97 -17.81 41.63
N VAL A 175 57.73 -16.75 41.92
CA VAL A 175 58.20 -16.43 43.28
C VAL A 175 57.07 -15.69 44.03
N PRO A 176 56.52 -16.23 45.13
CA PRO A 176 55.43 -15.59 45.87
C PRO A 176 55.92 -14.42 46.75
N PHE A 177 55.05 -13.42 46.95
CA PHE A 177 55.31 -12.19 47.72
C PHE A 177 54.49 -12.16 49.03
N GLY A 178 55.11 -11.77 50.15
CA GLY A 178 54.41 -11.59 51.44
C GLY A 178 55.24 -10.83 52.48
N PHE A 179 54.61 -9.94 53.24
CA PHE A 179 55.24 -9.10 54.26
C PHE A 179 54.99 -9.65 55.67
N GLY A 180 56.07 -9.92 56.42
CA GLY A 180 56.02 -10.16 57.87
C GLY A 180 56.55 -8.95 58.64
N GLN A 181 55.99 -8.71 59.83
CA GLN A 181 56.46 -7.64 60.73
C GLN A 181 57.90 -7.94 61.18
N TYR A 182 58.79 -6.93 61.14
CA TYR A 182 60.21 -6.98 61.54
C TYR A 182 61.24 -7.63 60.58
N TYR A 183 61.01 -7.63 59.26
CA TYR A 183 62.04 -7.89 58.24
C TYR A 183 62.87 -9.20 58.41
N GLN A 184 62.30 -10.27 58.98
CA GLN A 184 62.92 -11.60 59.01
C GLN A 184 62.32 -12.54 57.95
N ASN A 185 62.55 -12.25 56.67
CA ASN A 185 62.18 -13.12 55.55
C ASN A 185 63.42 -13.73 54.87
N PHE A 186 64.14 -14.60 55.59
CA PHE A 186 64.99 -15.60 54.97
C PHE A 186 64.11 -16.79 54.54
N ASP A 187 63.74 -16.85 53.26
CA ASP A 187 63.24 -18.03 52.51
C ASP A 187 62.08 -18.90 53.08
N ASN A 188 61.39 -18.47 54.14
CA ASN A 188 60.31 -19.25 54.79
C ASN A 188 58.90 -18.65 54.57
N ALA A 189 58.50 -18.38 53.33
CA ALA A 189 57.10 -18.04 53.03
C ALA A 189 56.21 -19.30 53.04
N PRO A 190 54.99 -19.30 53.63
CA PRO A 190 54.12 -20.48 53.68
C PRO A 190 53.25 -20.71 52.42
N PHE A 191 53.31 -19.84 51.40
CA PHE A 191 52.44 -19.90 50.22
C PHE A 191 53.21 -20.14 48.92
N TRP A 192 53.64 -21.38 48.69
CA TRP A 192 54.26 -21.79 47.42
C TRP A 192 53.21 -22.46 46.51
N ASP A 193 52.95 -21.87 45.34
CA ASP A 193 52.27 -22.57 44.23
C ASP A 193 53.33 -23.21 43.32
N GLY A 194 53.30 -24.54 43.23
CA GLY A 194 54.22 -25.31 42.42
C GLY A 194 53.58 -26.60 41.92
N GLY A 195 53.80 -26.88 40.64
CA GLY A 195 53.15 -28.00 39.93
C GLY A 195 53.91 -29.33 40.04
N SER A 196 53.29 -30.38 39.49
CA SER A 196 53.87 -31.71 39.27
C SER A 196 55.12 -31.65 38.39
N LEU A 197 55.96 -32.69 38.47
CA LEU A 197 57.23 -32.85 37.74
C LEU A 197 57.14 -32.58 36.23
N ILE A 198 55.98 -32.76 35.60
CA ILE A 198 55.67 -32.46 34.18
C ILE A 198 54.21 -31.99 34.07
N ASN A 199 53.95 -30.96 33.27
CA ASN A 199 52.60 -30.55 32.85
C ASN A 199 52.67 -30.04 31.40
N TYR A 200 52.26 -30.86 30.43
CA TYR A 200 52.12 -30.44 29.04
C TYR A 200 50.83 -29.62 28.92
N ALA A 201 50.95 -28.33 28.65
CA ALA A 201 49.77 -27.49 28.46
C ALA A 201 49.20 -27.74 27.06
N TRP A 202 48.23 -28.65 26.97
CA TRP A 202 47.55 -28.98 25.71
C TRP A 202 46.48 -27.95 25.35
N ARG A 203 46.36 -27.63 24.06
CA ARG A 203 45.27 -26.81 23.51
C ARG A 203 44.82 -27.34 22.16
N ILE A 204 43.51 -27.47 21.99
CA ILE A 204 42.88 -27.71 20.69
C ILE A 204 42.13 -26.43 20.30
N ASN A 205 42.57 -25.79 19.22
CA ASN A 205 41.90 -24.63 18.64
C ASN A 205 41.10 -25.09 17.42
N LEU A 206 39.79 -24.84 17.45
CA LEU A 206 38.88 -25.10 16.32
C LEU A 206 38.58 -23.80 15.59
N SER A 207 38.44 -23.87 14.28
CA SER A 207 37.95 -22.79 13.41
C SER A 207 37.10 -23.37 12.28
N PHE A 208 36.11 -22.61 11.83
CA PHE A 208 35.19 -23.03 10.77
C PHE A 208 35.14 -21.99 9.66
N ASP A 209 35.22 -22.45 8.41
CA ASP A 209 35.05 -21.60 7.22
C ASP A 209 33.64 -21.76 6.65
N ASN A 210 32.84 -20.70 6.77
CA ASN A 210 31.46 -20.66 6.28
C ASN A 210 31.34 -20.82 4.76
N ASN A 211 32.38 -20.47 3.98
CA ASN A 211 32.31 -20.51 2.52
C ASN A 211 32.57 -21.92 1.97
N SER A 212 33.51 -22.65 2.57
CA SER A 212 33.89 -23.99 2.13
C SER A 212 33.19 -25.13 2.89
N GLY A 213 32.59 -24.84 4.06
CA GLY A 213 32.00 -25.85 4.93
C GLY A 213 33.02 -26.71 5.68
N LEU A 214 34.28 -26.25 5.71
CA LEU A 214 35.41 -26.95 6.29
C LEU A 214 35.59 -26.54 7.76
N LEU A 215 35.47 -27.51 8.66
CA LEU A 215 35.94 -27.39 10.03
C LEU A 215 37.43 -27.74 10.05
N SER A 216 38.26 -26.87 10.61
CA SER A 216 39.69 -27.10 10.80
C SER A 216 40.04 -27.00 12.28
N GLY A 217 40.95 -27.85 12.75
CA GLY A 217 41.47 -27.77 14.11
C GLY A 217 42.97 -27.98 14.18
N VAL A 218 43.59 -27.46 15.23
CA VAL A 218 45.02 -27.61 15.51
C VAL A 218 45.23 -27.98 16.96
N ILE A 219 45.91 -29.10 17.19
CA ILE A 219 46.43 -29.51 18.50
C ILE A 219 47.80 -28.88 18.70
N SER A 220 48.00 -28.20 19.83
CA SER A 220 49.30 -27.63 20.22
C SER A 220 49.64 -27.96 21.67
N SER A 221 50.94 -28.00 21.96
CA SER A 221 51.52 -28.25 23.29
C SER A 221 52.45 -27.10 23.67
N SER A 222 52.72 -26.94 24.97
CA SER A 222 53.79 -26.08 25.48
C SER A 222 55.19 -26.55 25.08
N ASP A 223 55.34 -27.83 24.70
CA ASP A 223 56.58 -28.40 24.19
C ASP A 223 56.46 -28.62 22.68
N SER A 224 57.18 -27.83 21.89
CA SER A 224 57.16 -27.88 20.43
C SER A 224 57.93 -29.07 19.84
N THR A 225 58.61 -29.88 20.66
CA THR A 225 59.39 -31.04 20.22
C THR A 225 58.56 -32.32 20.12
N ILE A 226 57.31 -32.30 20.58
CA ILE A 226 56.39 -33.45 20.51
C ILE A 226 55.83 -33.56 19.09
N ASP A 227 56.00 -34.72 18.48
CA ASP A 227 55.35 -35.03 17.20
C ASP A 227 53.85 -35.27 17.43
N LEU A 228 53.04 -34.39 16.84
CA LEU A 228 51.58 -34.43 16.92
C LEU A 228 50.96 -34.87 15.59
N SER A 229 51.72 -35.50 14.69
CA SER A 229 51.20 -36.12 13.48
C SER A 229 50.70 -37.55 13.76
N GLY A 230 49.64 -37.97 13.09
CA GLY A 230 49.08 -39.32 13.24
C GLY A 230 48.27 -39.55 14.53
N VAL A 231 47.80 -38.49 15.20
CA VAL A 231 46.95 -38.57 16.39
C VAL A 231 45.48 -38.65 15.97
N ASP A 232 44.76 -39.62 16.52
CA ASP A 232 43.31 -39.75 16.32
C ASP A 232 42.55 -38.71 17.16
N VAL A 233 41.68 -37.95 16.49
CA VAL A 233 40.82 -36.92 17.07
C VAL A 233 39.37 -37.28 16.79
N THR A 234 38.58 -37.44 17.84
CA THR A 234 37.14 -37.64 17.73
C THR A 234 36.42 -36.31 17.89
N LEU A 235 35.62 -35.95 16.89
CA LEU A 235 34.77 -34.76 16.83
C LEU A 235 33.33 -35.14 17.20
N PHE A 236 32.80 -34.48 18.22
CA PHE A 236 31.42 -34.63 18.67
C PHE A 236 30.59 -33.42 18.21
N TYR A 237 29.84 -33.58 17.14
CA TYR A 237 28.90 -32.58 16.62
C TYR A 237 27.55 -32.72 17.29
N THR A 238 27.19 -31.80 18.17
CA THR A 238 25.86 -31.78 18.80
C THR A 238 24.96 -30.75 18.10
N ASN A 239 23.85 -31.20 17.53
CA ASN A 239 22.81 -30.33 17.00
C ASN A 239 22.13 -29.60 18.16
N ILE A 240 22.16 -28.27 18.17
CA ILE A 240 21.62 -27.48 19.29
C ILE A 240 20.09 -27.55 19.37
N ALA A 241 19.40 -27.71 18.24
CA ALA A 241 17.94 -27.76 18.20
C ALA A 241 17.39 -29.12 18.65
N THR A 242 18.02 -30.22 18.22
CA THR A 242 17.52 -31.58 18.51
C THR A 242 18.24 -32.28 19.66
N GLY A 243 19.41 -31.79 20.06
CA GLY A 243 20.28 -32.42 21.05
C GLY A 243 20.99 -33.70 20.56
N GLN A 244 20.81 -34.10 19.31
CA GLN A 244 21.46 -35.30 18.76
C GLN A 244 22.95 -35.05 18.49
N THR A 245 23.80 -36.03 18.83
CA THR A 245 25.25 -35.95 18.63
C THR A 245 25.72 -36.91 17.54
N LEU A 246 26.37 -36.37 16.51
CA LEU A 246 27.08 -37.11 15.48
C LEU A 246 28.57 -37.19 15.85
N THR A 247 29.17 -38.38 15.72
CA THR A 247 30.59 -38.62 16.02
C THR A 247 31.36 -38.82 14.72
N ARG A 248 32.54 -38.19 14.60
CA ARG A 248 33.43 -38.29 13.43
C ARG A 248 34.87 -38.41 13.89
N ASP A 249 35.61 -39.35 13.31
CA ASP A 249 37.03 -39.53 13.62
C ASP A 249 37.89 -38.95 12.49
N VAL A 250 38.89 -38.14 12.87
CA VAL A 250 39.87 -37.53 11.96
C VAL A 250 41.28 -37.70 12.51
N VAL A 251 42.27 -37.77 11.62
CA VAL A 251 43.67 -37.96 12.00
C VAL A 251 44.46 -36.66 11.78
N THR A 252 45.32 -36.30 12.72
CA THR A 252 46.19 -35.12 12.58
C THR A 252 47.28 -35.32 11.52
N THR A 253 47.57 -34.25 10.80
CA THR A 253 48.70 -34.11 9.87
C THR A 253 49.86 -33.36 10.55
N VAL A 254 50.97 -33.16 9.84
CA VAL A 254 52.17 -32.47 10.34
C VAL A 254 51.80 -31.13 11.02
N GLY A 255 52.28 -30.94 12.25
CA GLY A 255 51.97 -29.77 13.07
C GLY A 255 50.63 -29.83 13.80
N GLY A 256 50.04 -31.02 13.94
CA GLY A 256 48.83 -31.24 14.75
C GLY A 256 47.52 -30.78 14.10
N LYS A 257 47.49 -30.59 12.78
CA LYS A 257 46.33 -30.04 12.05
C LYS A 257 45.37 -31.14 11.58
N PHE A 258 44.07 -30.92 11.71
CA PHE A 258 43.03 -31.83 11.19
C PHE A 258 41.88 -31.03 10.57
N THR A 259 41.11 -31.68 9.69
CA THR A 259 39.95 -31.06 9.02
C THR A 259 38.80 -32.06 8.83
N ASP A 260 37.56 -31.59 8.87
CA ASP A 260 36.34 -32.35 8.54
C ASP A 260 35.35 -31.47 7.78
N THR A 261 34.46 -32.07 6.99
CA THR A 261 33.43 -31.36 6.21
C THR A 261 32.05 -31.61 6.79
N VAL A 262 31.35 -30.53 7.12
CA VAL A 262 30.05 -30.59 7.83
C VAL A 262 28.91 -30.93 6.86
N PRO A 263 28.03 -31.89 7.19
CA PRO A 263 27.10 -32.45 6.20
C PRO A 263 25.81 -31.64 5.99
N ASP A 264 25.27 -30.96 7.03
CA ASP A 264 23.93 -30.37 7.00
C ASP A 264 23.88 -28.92 7.48
N SER A 265 22.85 -28.19 7.02
CA SER A 265 22.58 -26.79 7.38
C SER A 265 22.01 -26.65 8.80
N VAL A 266 22.86 -26.73 9.82
CA VAL A 266 22.43 -26.76 11.22
C VAL A 266 23.37 -25.92 12.09
N ARG A 267 22.86 -25.46 13.23
CA ARG A 267 23.68 -24.91 14.32
C ARG A 267 24.31 -26.05 15.12
N TYR A 268 25.62 -26.17 15.05
CA TYR A 268 26.38 -27.21 15.74
C TYR A 268 27.14 -26.63 16.93
N ARG A 269 27.22 -27.43 18.00
CA ARG A 269 28.24 -27.33 19.04
C ARG A 269 29.21 -28.49 18.86
N VAL A 270 30.49 -28.18 18.65
CA VAL A 270 31.53 -29.18 18.42
C VAL A 270 32.52 -29.21 19.58
N VAL A 271 32.84 -30.43 20.02
CA VAL A 271 33.92 -30.70 20.96
C VAL A 271 34.85 -31.72 20.32
N ALA A 272 36.15 -31.39 20.23
CA ALA A 272 37.17 -32.30 19.78
C ALA A 272 37.86 -32.94 20.98
N LYS A 273 38.02 -34.26 20.97
CA LYS A 273 38.74 -35.02 21.99
C LYS A 273 39.84 -35.84 21.34
N ALA A 274 41.00 -35.90 21.97
CA ALA A 274 42.13 -36.72 21.53
C ALA A 274 42.84 -37.30 22.74
N GLN A 275 43.39 -38.50 22.59
CA GLN A 275 44.30 -39.09 23.58
C GLN A 275 45.73 -38.97 23.06
N ILE A 276 46.60 -38.30 23.81
CA ILE A 276 47.98 -38.06 23.39
C ILE A 276 48.92 -38.89 24.24
N PHE A 277 49.80 -39.64 23.59
CA PHE A 277 50.86 -40.38 24.25
C PHE A 277 52.03 -39.44 24.57
N THR A 278 52.32 -39.24 25.85
CA THR A 278 53.34 -38.30 26.29
C THR A 278 54.75 -38.89 26.22
N PRO A 279 55.81 -38.06 26.12
CA PRO A 279 57.21 -38.50 26.16
C PRO A 279 57.63 -39.29 27.43
N ILE A 280 56.84 -39.28 28.51
CA ILE A 280 57.08 -40.04 29.76
C ILE A 280 56.26 -41.33 29.87
N CYS A 281 55.67 -41.77 28.76
CA CYS A 281 54.89 -43.00 28.68
C CYS A 281 53.61 -42.99 29.53
N THR A 282 52.94 -41.84 29.58
CA THR A 282 51.56 -41.70 30.11
C THR A 282 50.64 -41.21 29.00
N THR A 283 49.34 -41.45 29.13
CA THR A 283 48.32 -40.91 28.23
C THR A 283 47.67 -39.69 28.86
N ASP A 284 47.64 -38.57 28.13
CA ASP A 284 46.88 -37.38 28.51
C ASP A 284 45.62 -37.29 27.64
N ASP A 285 44.47 -37.10 28.29
CA ASP A 285 43.20 -36.79 27.60
C ASP A 285 43.14 -35.28 27.32
N VAL A 286 42.97 -34.91 26.04
CA VAL A 286 42.89 -33.52 25.62
C VAL A 286 41.51 -33.23 25.02
N GLU A 287 40.86 -32.19 25.53
CA GLU A 287 39.55 -31.74 25.07
C GLU A 287 39.60 -30.27 24.63
N SER A 288 38.94 -29.95 23.50
CA SER A 288 38.73 -28.57 23.07
C SER A 288 37.67 -27.88 23.91
N ARG A 289 37.72 -26.56 24.01
CA ARG A 289 36.52 -25.82 24.46
C ARG A 289 35.38 -26.07 23.45
N PRO A 290 34.11 -26.08 23.90
CA PRO A 290 32.98 -26.15 22.99
C PRO A 290 33.04 -25.01 21.97
N PHE A 291 33.00 -25.34 20.68
CA PHE A 291 33.00 -24.39 19.58
C PHE A 291 31.65 -24.43 18.87
N GLU A 292 30.92 -23.31 18.86
CA GLU A 292 29.62 -23.21 18.20
C GLU A 292 29.75 -22.48 16.86
N PHE A 293 29.13 -23.03 15.81
CA PHE A 293 29.03 -22.37 14.51
C PHE A 293 27.71 -22.75 13.82
N ILE A 294 27.36 -21.97 12.79
CA ILE A 294 26.20 -22.23 11.92
C ILE A 294 26.75 -22.47 10.52
N TYR A 295 26.44 -23.63 9.93
CA TYR A 295 26.70 -23.87 8.52
C TYR A 295 25.38 -23.78 7.75
N ILE A 296 25.38 -23.09 6.62
CA ILE A 296 24.20 -22.92 5.77
C ILE A 296 24.56 -23.38 4.37
N ILE A 297 24.02 -24.53 3.96
CA ILE A 297 24.08 -25.01 2.58
C ILE A 297 22.92 -24.34 1.82
N PRO A 298 23.19 -23.55 0.78
CA PRO A 298 22.14 -22.97 -0.05
C PRO A 298 21.26 -24.02 -0.68
N GLY A 299 19.95 -23.87 -0.63
CA GLY A 299 19.06 -24.89 -1.17
C GLY A 299 17.61 -24.71 -0.79
N ALA A 300 16.82 -25.74 -1.11
CA ALA A 300 15.43 -25.84 -0.69
C ALA A 300 15.02 -27.31 -0.55
N ARG A 301 14.19 -27.60 0.45
CA ARG A 301 13.50 -28.88 0.64
C ARG A 301 12.01 -28.65 0.54
N PHE A 302 11.33 -29.42 -0.31
CA PHE A 302 9.93 -29.20 -0.65
C PHE A 302 9.23 -30.48 -1.10
N VAL A 303 7.90 -30.50 -1.03
CA VAL A 303 7.07 -31.60 -1.54
C VAL A 303 6.47 -31.18 -2.87
N MET A 304 6.67 -31.99 -3.90
CA MET A 304 6.14 -31.74 -5.24
C MET A 304 5.43 -32.97 -5.79
N ARG A 305 4.21 -32.75 -6.31
CA ARG A 305 3.45 -33.75 -7.05
C ARG A 305 3.90 -33.79 -8.49
N ILE A 306 4.28 -34.96 -8.99
CA ILE A 306 4.69 -35.12 -10.38
C ILE A 306 3.44 -35.28 -11.27
N ASP A 307 3.02 -34.22 -11.93
CA ASP A 307 1.92 -34.25 -12.90
C ASP A 307 2.38 -34.76 -14.27
N SER A 308 3.63 -34.48 -14.63
CA SER A 308 4.30 -35.05 -15.80
C SER A 308 5.82 -35.08 -15.60
N PRO A 309 6.51 -36.18 -15.96
CA PRO A 309 7.97 -36.26 -15.88
C PRO A 309 8.67 -35.30 -16.86
N THR A 310 7.97 -34.77 -17.86
CA THR A 310 8.51 -33.77 -18.81
C THR A 310 8.37 -32.33 -18.32
N ARG A 311 7.66 -32.11 -17.21
CA ARG A 311 7.51 -30.77 -16.61
C ARG A 311 8.67 -30.46 -15.68
N PRO A 312 9.06 -29.18 -15.58
CA PRO A 312 10.10 -28.77 -14.66
C PRO A 312 9.67 -28.93 -13.19
N ILE A 313 10.66 -29.21 -12.35
CA ILE A 313 10.52 -29.29 -10.90
C ILE A 313 10.83 -27.94 -10.22
N PHE A 314 11.78 -27.17 -10.78
CA PHE A 314 12.09 -25.80 -10.36
C PHE A 314 12.86 -25.06 -11.47
N TYR A 315 13.11 -23.78 -11.26
CA TYR A 315 13.85 -22.88 -12.12
C TYR A 315 15.09 -22.38 -11.38
N ALA A 316 16.23 -22.36 -12.05
CA ALA A 316 17.50 -21.97 -11.44
C ALA A 316 18.46 -21.42 -12.50
N ARG A 317 19.52 -20.77 -12.04
CA ARG A 317 20.65 -20.39 -12.91
C ARG A 317 21.39 -21.62 -13.42
N MET A 318 21.76 -21.60 -14.69
CA MET A 318 22.43 -22.73 -15.35
C MET A 318 23.93 -22.80 -15.08
N ASP A 319 24.54 -21.70 -14.61
CA ASP A 319 25.95 -21.64 -14.19
C ASP A 319 26.17 -22.16 -12.75
N GLU A 320 25.11 -22.41 -11.99
CA GLU A 320 25.20 -23.02 -10.66
C GLU A 320 25.44 -24.54 -10.72
N VAL A 321 26.26 -25.04 -9.81
CA VAL A 321 26.53 -26.48 -9.66
C VAL A 321 25.82 -26.98 -8.39
N PHE A 322 24.63 -27.56 -8.56
CA PHE A 322 23.82 -28.11 -7.49
C PHE A 322 23.59 -29.62 -7.62
N THR A 323 23.06 -30.22 -6.55
CA THR A 323 22.61 -31.61 -6.51
C THR A 323 21.16 -31.69 -6.07
N VAL A 324 20.44 -32.70 -6.55
CA VAL A 324 19.03 -32.94 -6.24
C VAL A 324 18.90 -34.36 -5.65
N ASP A 325 18.34 -34.44 -4.46
CA ASP A 325 17.84 -35.69 -3.84
C ASP A 325 16.32 -35.73 -4.04
N TYR A 326 15.82 -36.83 -4.62
CA TYR A 326 14.39 -36.99 -4.93
C TYR A 326 13.63 -37.76 -3.84
N GLY A 327 14.18 -37.83 -2.63
CA GLY A 327 13.56 -38.45 -1.46
C GLY A 327 14.10 -39.83 -1.12
N ASP A 328 15.14 -40.28 -1.82
CA ASP A 328 15.85 -41.54 -1.56
C ASP A 328 17.12 -41.34 -0.72
N GLY A 329 17.45 -40.09 -0.36
CA GLY A 329 18.63 -39.75 0.42
C GLY A 329 19.91 -39.66 -0.41
N VAL A 330 19.80 -39.73 -1.74
CA VAL A 330 20.95 -39.72 -2.65
C VAL A 330 21.04 -38.38 -3.39
N ASP A 331 22.06 -37.59 -3.07
CA ASP A 331 22.39 -36.36 -3.81
C ASP A 331 22.92 -36.69 -5.22
N SER A 332 22.15 -36.40 -6.27
CA SER A 332 22.56 -36.69 -7.66
C SER A 332 22.52 -35.47 -8.58
N LYS A 333 23.06 -35.64 -9.80
CA LYS A 333 22.93 -34.69 -10.92
C LYS A 333 21.93 -35.21 -11.98
N ASP A 334 20.93 -35.98 -11.55
CA ASP A 334 19.93 -36.60 -12.43
C ASP A 334 18.88 -35.58 -12.89
N TYR A 335 19.33 -34.52 -13.56
CA TYR A 335 18.47 -33.50 -14.13
C TYR A 335 19.10 -32.94 -15.42
N ARG A 336 18.28 -32.27 -16.22
CA ARG A 336 18.71 -31.49 -17.38
C ARG A 336 18.06 -30.12 -17.36
N PHE A 337 18.73 -29.14 -17.94
CA PHE A 337 18.15 -27.82 -18.17
C PHE A 337 17.42 -27.75 -19.51
N VAL A 338 16.32 -26.99 -19.53
CA VAL A 338 15.76 -26.38 -20.73
C VAL A 338 15.98 -24.89 -20.60
N THR A 339 16.77 -24.31 -21.51
CA THR A 339 17.09 -22.87 -21.48
C THR A 339 15.82 -22.03 -21.59
N ASP A 340 15.72 -20.98 -20.77
CA ASP A 340 14.73 -19.93 -20.97
C ASP A 340 15.35 -18.85 -21.88
N GLU A 341 14.97 -18.89 -23.15
CA GLU A 341 15.46 -17.97 -24.19
C GLU A 341 15.15 -16.49 -23.89
N TYR A 342 14.20 -16.23 -22.98
CA TYR A 342 13.79 -14.89 -22.58
C TYR A 342 14.47 -14.41 -21.29
N SER A 343 15.24 -15.26 -20.62
CA SER A 343 15.96 -14.87 -19.39
C SER A 343 17.14 -13.92 -19.70
N PRO A 344 17.48 -12.97 -18.80
CA PRO A 344 18.59 -12.04 -19.02
C PRO A 344 19.91 -12.79 -19.28
N GLY A 345 20.50 -12.58 -20.45
CA GLY A 345 21.72 -13.26 -20.87
C GLY A 345 21.57 -14.78 -21.06
N MET A 346 20.34 -15.30 -21.16
CA MET A 346 20.04 -16.73 -21.21
C MET A 346 20.67 -17.52 -20.05
N ALA A 347 20.82 -16.88 -18.89
CA ALA A 347 21.52 -17.44 -17.74
C ALA A 347 20.66 -18.42 -16.91
N TYR A 348 19.34 -18.42 -17.11
CA TYR A 348 18.40 -19.23 -16.34
C TYR A 348 17.75 -20.32 -17.20
N GLY A 349 17.38 -21.41 -16.55
CA GLY A 349 16.74 -22.55 -17.22
C GLY A 349 15.81 -23.32 -16.30
N TRP A 350 14.92 -24.07 -16.93
CA TRP A 350 13.96 -24.96 -16.30
C TRP A 350 14.61 -26.31 -16.02
N VAL A 351 14.57 -26.76 -14.77
CA VAL A 351 15.19 -28.01 -14.33
C VAL A 351 14.18 -29.14 -14.44
N ILE A 352 14.47 -30.14 -15.28
CA ILE A 352 13.63 -31.33 -15.49
C ILE A 352 14.41 -32.56 -15.03
N ALA A 353 13.78 -33.42 -14.23
CA ALA A 353 14.37 -34.66 -13.76
C ALA A 353 14.67 -35.61 -14.93
N THR A 354 15.82 -36.27 -14.93
CA THR A 354 16.14 -37.34 -15.90
C THR A 354 15.91 -38.74 -15.33
N ARG A 355 15.75 -38.86 -14.00
CA ARG A 355 15.36 -40.11 -13.36
C ARG A 355 13.86 -40.42 -13.52
N PRO A 356 13.45 -41.71 -13.53
CA PRO A 356 12.05 -42.08 -13.63
C PRO A 356 11.27 -41.68 -12.36
N LEU A 357 10.28 -40.80 -12.51
CA LEU A 357 9.35 -40.38 -11.45
C LEU A 357 7.92 -40.84 -11.78
N THR A 358 7.17 -41.25 -10.76
CA THR A 358 5.80 -41.77 -10.93
C THR A 358 4.79 -40.63 -11.00
N VAL A 359 4.00 -40.59 -12.07
CA VAL A 359 2.94 -39.57 -12.25
C VAL A 359 1.87 -39.73 -11.18
N GLY A 360 1.48 -38.60 -10.57
CA GLY A 360 0.47 -38.50 -9.53
C GLY A 360 1.01 -38.60 -8.09
N THR A 361 2.26 -39.03 -7.91
CA THR A 361 2.93 -39.22 -6.61
C THR A 361 3.58 -37.93 -6.10
N ASP A 362 3.53 -37.72 -4.79
CA ASP A 362 4.22 -36.63 -4.10
C ASP A 362 5.63 -37.10 -3.69
N TYR A 363 6.64 -36.34 -4.08
CA TYR A 363 8.05 -36.58 -3.74
C TYR A 363 8.57 -35.47 -2.83
N THR A 364 9.32 -35.84 -1.79
CA THR A 364 10.09 -34.88 -0.99
C THR A 364 11.44 -34.66 -1.66
N ILE A 365 11.61 -33.51 -2.31
CA ILE A 365 12.81 -33.17 -3.07
C ILE A 365 13.68 -32.23 -2.23
N THR A 366 14.98 -32.54 -2.13
CA THR A 366 15.99 -31.68 -1.49
C THR A 366 17.01 -31.23 -2.53
N VAL A 367 17.13 -29.92 -2.73
CA VAL A 367 18.14 -29.33 -3.61
C VAL A 367 19.22 -28.69 -2.74
N LYS A 368 20.49 -28.99 -3.02
CA LYS A 368 21.64 -28.47 -2.28
C LYS A 368 22.60 -27.74 -3.22
N ARG A 369 23.22 -26.68 -2.70
CA ARG A 369 24.16 -25.76 -3.38
C ARG A 369 23.54 -24.90 -4.49
N SER A 370 22.30 -24.42 -4.28
CA SER A 370 21.68 -23.45 -5.19
C SER A 370 20.99 -22.32 -4.40
N ASP A 371 21.32 -21.07 -4.73
CA ASP A 371 20.74 -19.85 -4.15
C ASP A 371 19.64 -19.24 -5.04
N THR A 372 19.48 -19.73 -6.27
CA THR A 372 18.56 -19.14 -7.27
C THR A 372 17.33 -19.97 -7.57
N ILE A 373 17.09 -21.05 -6.82
CA ILE A 373 15.90 -21.89 -6.93
C ILE A 373 14.62 -21.04 -6.81
N ARG A 374 13.73 -21.16 -7.78
CA ARG A 374 12.38 -20.58 -7.81
C ARG A 374 11.39 -21.56 -8.44
N PHE A 375 10.11 -21.41 -8.12
CA PHE A 375 8.99 -22.17 -8.69
C PHE A 375 8.13 -21.30 -9.63
N CYS A 376 8.73 -20.23 -10.16
CA CYS A 376 8.15 -19.32 -11.13
C CYS A 376 9.25 -18.84 -12.09
N SER A 377 8.88 -18.50 -13.33
CA SER A 377 9.75 -17.71 -14.22
C SER A 377 9.41 -16.22 -14.11
N ASN A 378 10.42 -15.37 -14.29
CA ASN A 378 10.30 -13.91 -14.27
C ASN A 378 9.94 -13.32 -15.66
N THR A 379 9.73 -14.16 -16.68
CA THR A 379 9.48 -13.72 -18.04
C THR A 379 7.97 -13.51 -18.25
N THR A 380 7.56 -12.30 -18.64
CA THR A 380 6.16 -11.95 -18.97
C THR A 380 5.67 -12.57 -20.28
N LEU A 381 6.61 -13.14 -21.06
CA LEU A 381 6.32 -13.88 -22.27
C LEU A 381 6.06 -15.32 -21.87
N THR A 382 4.89 -15.85 -22.21
CA THR A 382 4.53 -17.25 -21.99
C THR A 382 5.53 -18.16 -22.70
N SER A 383 6.55 -18.64 -21.97
CA SER A 383 7.38 -19.77 -22.42
C SER A 383 6.56 -21.07 -22.51
N GLY A 384 5.30 -21.07 -22.04
CA GLY A 384 4.36 -22.20 -22.12
C GLY A 384 4.71 -23.37 -21.19
N MET A 385 5.86 -23.32 -20.52
CA MET A 385 6.27 -24.32 -19.54
C MET A 385 5.47 -24.18 -18.24
N VAL A 386 4.89 -25.30 -17.81
CA VAL A 386 4.09 -25.42 -16.58
C VAL A 386 4.85 -26.32 -15.63
N PHE A 387 5.12 -25.88 -14.39
CA PHE A 387 5.75 -26.71 -13.37
C PHE A 387 4.89 -27.90 -12.96
N ASN A 388 5.54 -28.91 -12.41
CA ASN A 388 4.86 -29.86 -11.54
C ASN A 388 4.29 -29.15 -10.30
N THR A 389 3.22 -29.69 -9.72
CA THR A 389 2.49 -29.00 -8.65
C THR A 389 3.28 -29.01 -7.33
N LEU A 390 3.78 -27.84 -6.92
CA LEU A 390 4.35 -27.64 -5.57
C LEU A 390 3.23 -27.78 -4.52
N ARG A 391 3.46 -28.61 -3.49
CA ARG A 391 2.48 -28.89 -2.41
C ARG A 391 2.86 -28.26 -1.09
N GLU A 392 4.12 -28.42 -0.69
CA GLU A 392 4.63 -27.97 0.61
C GLU A 392 6.05 -27.43 0.49
N LEU A 393 6.37 -26.41 1.29
CA LEU A 393 7.75 -25.94 1.47
C LEU A 393 8.22 -26.28 2.88
N ILE A 394 9.30 -27.05 2.97
CA ILE A 394 9.83 -27.56 4.23
C ILE A 394 10.92 -26.63 4.75
N THR A 395 11.96 -26.39 3.96
CA THR A 395 13.05 -25.47 4.30
C THR A 395 13.58 -24.76 3.08
N VAL A 396 13.98 -23.50 3.25
CA VAL A 396 14.72 -22.71 2.27
C VAL A 396 15.93 -22.14 2.99
N SER A 397 17.11 -22.33 2.42
CA SER A 397 18.38 -21.94 3.04
C SER A 397 19.30 -21.29 2.02
N GLY A 398 20.23 -20.46 2.51
CA GLY A 398 21.31 -19.92 1.69
C GLY A 398 21.60 -18.45 1.94
N GLY A 399 22.47 -17.91 1.09
CA GLY A 399 22.90 -16.51 1.12
C GLY A 399 22.00 -15.57 0.34
N ARG A 400 20.91 -16.07 -0.26
CA ARG A 400 19.98 -15.29 -1.10
C ARG A 400 19.49 -14.01 -0.42
N ALA A 401 19.64 -12.89 -1.13
CA ALA A 401 19.08 -11.60 -0.75
C ALA A 401 17.69 -11.35 -1.37
N ASP A 402 17.40 -11.99 -2.50
CA ASP A 402 16.21 -11.76 -3.31
C ASP A 402 15.29 -12.99 -3.33
N MET A 403 14.14 -12.88 -2.68
CA MET A 403 13.04 -13.86 -2.67
C MET A 403 11.93 -13.51 -3.67
N THR A 404 12.15 -12.53 -4.55
CA THR A 404 11.16 -12.06 -5.49
C THR A 404 10.68 -13.19 -6.40
N TYR A 405 9.35 -13.35 -6.50
CA TYR A 405 8.68 -14.38 -7.29
C TYR A 405 9.06 -15.84 -6.94
N PHE A 406 9.54 -16.10 -5.72
CA PHE A 406 10.02 -17.43 -5.33
C PHE A 406 9.04 -18.58 -5.62
N ALA A 407 7.76 -18.43 -5.29
CA ALA A 407 6.67 -19.38 -5.51
C ALA A 407 5.39 -18.69 -6.00
N LYS A 408 5.53 -17.69 -6.88
CA LYS A 408 4.39 -16.99 -7.48
C LYS A 408 3.52 -17.94 -8.31
N ASP A 409 2.20 -17.76 -8.22
CA ASP A 409 1.14 -18.53 -8.88
C ASP A 409 1.21 -20.05 -8.64
N CYS A 410 1.86 -20.48 -7.55
CA CYS A 410 1.89 -21.87 -7.10
C CYS A 410 0.55 -22.26 -6.47
N THR A 411 -0.49 -22.40 -7.29
CA THR A 411 -1.87 -22.63 -6.85
C THR A 411 -2.08 -23.90 -6.03
N GLY A 412 -1.20 -24.90 -6.14
CA GLY A 412 -1.25 -26.14 -5.37
C GLY A 412 -0.54 -26.15 -4.02
N LEU A 413 0.22 -25.08 -3.70
CA LEU A 413 0.96 -24.94 -2.45
C LEU A 413 -0.04 -24.68 -1.31
N TYR A 414 -0.10 -25.58 -0.34
CA TYR A 414 -1.06 -25.49 0.78
C TYR A 414 -0.41 -25.37 2.16
N LEU A 415 0.89 -25.70 2.31
CA LEU A 415 1.59 -25.69 3.59
C LEU A 415 3.00 -25.08 3.48
N LEU A 416 3.30 -24.17 4.40
CA LEU A 416 4.66 -23.76 4.77
C LEU A 416 4.96 -24.37 6.14
N HIS A 417 6.04 -25.14 6.25
CA HIS A 417 6.44 -25.77 7.51
C HIS A 417 7.03 -24.75 8.50
N ASP A 418 6.98 -25.08 9.79
CA ASP A 418 7.63 -24.29 10.83
C ASP A 418 9.15 -24.20 10.57
N GLY A 419 9.72 -23.00 10.72
CA GLY A 419 11.14 -22.76 10.50
C GLY A 419 11.58 -22.77 9.03
N VAL A 420 10.64 -22.72 8.05
CA VAL A 420 10.97 -22.75 6.60
C VAL A 420 11.99 -21.68 6.18
N PHE A 421 12.09 -20.55 6.89
CA PHE A 421 13.01 -19.45 6.61
C PHE A 421 14.08 -19.20 7.69
N ASP A 422 14.28 -20.13 8.62
CA ASP A 422 15.26 -19.96 9.72
C ASP A 422 16.71 -19.80 9.25
N TYR A 423 16.99 -20.25 8.02
CA TYR A 423 18.33 -20.24 7.42
C TYR A 423 18.45 -19.23 6.26
N LEU A 424 17.70 -18.13 6.31
CA LEU A 424 17.72 -17.03 5.34
C LEU A 424 18.09 -15.66 5.97
N PRO A 425 19.28 -15.51 6.58
CA PRO A 425 19.66 -14.28 7.28
C PRO A 425 19.82 -13.06 6.36
N ASN A 426 20.08 -13.28 5.07
CA ASN A 426 20.32 -12.22 4.09
C ASN A 426 19.07 -11.82 3.29
N ALA A 427 17.95 -12.54 3.43
CA ALA A 427 16.75 -12.28 2.63
C ALA A 427 16.19 -10.89 2.93
N ALA A 428 16.19 -10.03 1.90
CA ALA A 428 15.79 -8.63 1.98
C ALA A 428 14.47 -8.36 1.27
N ASP A 429 14.31 -8.80 0.01
CA ASP A 429 13.10 -8.51 -0.78
C ASP A 429 12.23 -9.76 -0.94
N PHE A 430 11.01 -9.73 -0.37
CA PHE A 430 9.99 -10.80 -0.48
C PHE A 430 8.89 -10.45 -1.49
N ARG A 431 9.20 -9.60 -2.48
CA ARG A 431 8.21 -9.14 -3.46
C ARG A 431 7.54 -10.30 -4.18
N SER A 432 6.21 -10.38 -4.05
CA SER A 432 5.38 -11.38 -4.73
C SER A 432 5.84 -12.84 -4.53
N SER A 433 6.57 -13.17 -3.45
CA SER A 433 7.13 -14.51 -3.26
C SER A 433 6.06 -15.62 -3.23
N PHE A 434 4.86 -15.34 -2.72
CA PHE A 434 3.73 -16.28 -2.64
C PHE A 434 2.45 -15.71 -3.26
N ASN A 435 2.59 -14.71 -4.15
CA ASN A 435 1.44 -14.10 -4.83
C ASN A 435 0.72 -15.16 -5.66
N GLY A 436 -0.60 -15.30 -5.51
CA GLY A 436 -1.40 -16.29 -6.25
C GLY A 436 -1.37 -17.72 -5.68
N CYS A 437 -0.82 -17.93 -4.48
CA CYS A 437 -0.88 -19.24 -3.79
C CYS A 437 -2.27 -19.48 -3.19
N VAL A 438 -3.27 -19.74 -4.05
CA VAL A 438 -4.69 -19.78 -3.66
C VAL A 438 -5.05 -20.89 -2.67
N SER A 439 -4.25 -21.96 -2.57
CA SER A 439 -4.50 -23.09 -1.65
C SER A 439 -3.80 -22.97 -0.29
N LEU A 440 -3.03 -21.90 -0.05
CA LEU A 440 -2.27 -21.72 1.19
C LEU A 440 -3.22 -21.43 2.37
N LEU A 441 -3.28 -22.35 3.34
CA LEU A 441 -4.29 -22.33 4.41
C LEU A 441 -3.89 -21.50 5.64
N THR A 442 -2.63 -21.61 6.06
CA THR A 442 -2.08 -20.98 7.27
C THR A 442 -0.63 -20.58 7.05
N LEU A 443 -0.15 -19.64 7.86
CA LEU A 443 1.27 -19.30 7.96
C LEU A 443 1.82 -19.77 9.32
N PRO A 444 3.05 -20.32 9.37
CA PRO A 444 3.67 -20.77 10.62
C PRO A 444 4.04 -19.58 11.52
N GLU A 445 4.07 -19.82 12.83
CA GLU A 445 4.56 -18.84 13.81
C GLU A 445 6.04 -18.54 13.57
N GLY A 446 6.45 -17.28 13.75
CA GLY A 446 7.85 -16.87 13.58
C GLY A 446 8.39 -16.97 12.15
N LEU A 447 7.53 -17.08 11.12
CA LEU A 447 7.92 -17.26 9.71
C LEU A 447 9.05 -16.33 9.25
N PHE A 448 9.10 -15.07 9.72
CA PHE A 448 10.10 -14.08 9.33
C PHE A 448 11.07 -13.68 10.46
N ASP A 449 11.11 -14.40 11.58
CA ASP A 449 11.89 -14.01 12.77
C ASP A 449 13.41 -13.94 12.49
N ASN A 450 13.89 -14.80 11.59
CA ASN A 450 15.30 -14.87 11.18
C ASN A 450 15.61 -14.07 9.91
N CYS A 451 14.61 -13.44 9.28
CA CYS A 451 14.76 -12.59 8.09
C CYS A 451 14.95 -11.12 8.49
N ILE A 452 15.93 -10.82 9.35
CA ILE A 452 16.14 -9.48 9.94
C ILE A 452 16.43 -8.37 8.92
N ASN A 453 16.89 -8.74 7.73
CA ASN A 453 17.21 -7.83 6.64
C ASN A 453 16.01 -7.57 5.71
N ALA A 454 14.85 -8.19 5.97
CA ALA A 454 13.64 -8.00 5.17
C ALA A 454 13.24 -6.51 5.11
N ASP A 455 13.30 -5.94 3.91
CA ASP A 455 12.99 -4.53 3.63
C ASP A 455 11.65 -4.33 2.90
N SER A 456 11.14 -5.34 2.19
CA SER A 456 9.96 -5.21 1.33
C SER A 456 9.11 -6.49 1.33
N PHE A 457 7.82 -6.33 1.63
CA PHE A 457 6.80 -7.38 1.55
C PHE A 457 5.76 -7.09 0.46
N PHE A 458 6.16 -6.36 -0.59
CA PHE A 458 5.24 -5.94 -1.65
C PHE A 458 4.58 -7.16 -2.32
N GLN A 459 3.24 -7.27 -2.19
CA GLN A 459 2.44 -8.36 -2.77
C GLN A 459 2.83 -9.78 -2.32
N THR A 460 3.58 -9.96 -1.22
CA THR A 460 4.12 -11.28 -0.83
C THR A 460 3.06 -12.38 -0.77
N PHE A 461 1.90 -12.15 -0.16
CA PHE A 461 0.79 -13.10 -0.03
C PHE A 461 -0.47 -12.66 -0.79
N ARG A 462 -0.33 -11.79 -1.80
CA ARG A 462 -1.47 -11.32 -2.59
C ARG A 462 -2.23 -12.50 -3.20
N GLN A 463 -3.56 -12.44 -3.22
CA GLN A 463 -4.44 -13.48 -3.77
C GLN A 463 -4.32 -14.87 -3.11
N CYS A 464 -3.80 -14.96 -1.87
CA CYS A 464 -3.88 -16.20 -1.07
C CYS A 464 -5.29 -16.38 -0.49
N THR A 465 -6.25 -16.75 -1.35
CA THR A 465 -7.68 -16.74 -1.01
C THR A 465 -8.11 -17.80 0.01
N ALA A 466 -7.37 -18.89 0.19
CA ALA A 466 -7.63 -19.89 1.23
C ALA A 466 -7.07 -19.53 2.62
N LEU A 467 -6.27 -18.47 2.73
CA LEU A 467 -5.65 -18.07 3.99
C LEU A 467 -6.72 -17.51 4.94
N THR A 468 -6.92 -18.15 6.09
CA THR A 468 -8.03 -17.83 7.01
C THR A 468 -7.62 -16.99 8.22
N LEU A 469 -6.41 -17.22 8.74
CA LEU A 469 -5.86 -16.58 9.94
C LEU A 469 -4.38 -16.26 9.75
N LEU A 470 -3.90 -15.25 10.47
CA LEU A 470 -2.47 -14.91 10.54
C LEU A 470 -1.95 -15.17 11.96
N PRO A 471 -0.74 -15.73 12.12
CA PRO A 471 -0.11 -15.95 13.42
C PRO A 471 0.24 -14.62 14.10
N SER A 472 0.23 -14.61 15.45
CA SER A 472 0.69 -13.45 16.23
C SER A 472 2.19 -13.23 16.04
N GLY A 473 2.61 -11.97 16.01
CA GLY A 473 4.03 -11.61 15.94
C GLY A 473 4.70 -11.86 14.58
N LEU A 474 3.93 -12.17 13.51
CA LEU A 474 4.44 -12.53 12.18
C LEU A 474 5.54 -11.60 11.63
N PHE A 475 5.51 -10.31 11.97
CA PHE A 475 6.48 -9.31 11.49
C PHE A 475 7.29 -8.63 12.61
N ASP A 476 7.25 -9.12 13.85
CA ASP A 476 7.85 -8.44 15.02
C ASP A 476 9.36 -8.20 14.88
N LYS A 477 10.06 -9.06 14.14
CA LYS A 477 11.52 -8.97 13.91
C LYS A 477 11.90 -8.25 12.61
N CYS A 478 10.93 -7.92 11.76
CA CYS A 478 11.15 -7.28 10.47
C CYS A 478 11.33 -5.74 10.60
N VAL A 479 12.20 -5.31 11.52
CA VAL A 479 12.38 -3.88 11.88
C VAL A 479 12.94 -3.02 10.75
N ASN A 480 13.47 -3.65 9.69
CA ASN A 480 13.98 -3.00 8.49
C ASN A 480 12.93 -2.85 7.39
N ALA A 481 11.73 -3.41 7.55
CA ALA A 481 10.66 -3.33 6.56
C ALA A 481 10.27 -1.87 6.27
N THR A 482 10.18 -1.56 4.98
CA THR A 482 9.85 -0.24 4.45
C THR A 482 8.49 -0.19 3.77
N SER A 483 7.95 -1.32 3.30
CA SER A 483 6.64 -1.36 2.64
C SER A 483 5.91 -2.69 2.84
N PHE A 484 4.62 -2.60 3.15
CA PHE A 484 3.66 -3.72 3.18
C PHE A 484 2.57 -3.56 2.13
N ARG A 485 2.91 -2.87 1.03
CA ARG A 485 1.96 -2.62 -0.04
C ARG A 485 1.42 -3.94 -0.60
N GLU A 486 0.10 -4.04 -0.67
CA GLU A 486 -0.63 -5.16 -1.26
C GLU A 486 -0.28 -6.55 -0.68
N THR A 487 0.39 -6.64 0.47
CA THR A 487 0.91 -7.91 1.01
C THR A 487 -0.16 -8.99 1.16
N PHE A 488 -1.35 -8.65 1.65
CA PHE A 488 -2.50 -9.55 1.79
C PHE A 488 -3.68 -9.11 0.90
N ASN A 489 -3.42 -8.38 -0.18
CA ASN A 489 -4.48 -7.91 -1.07
C ASN A 489 -5.23 -9.10 -1.69
N VAL A 490 -6.55 -9.05 -1.75
CA VAL A 490 -7.43 -10.13 -2.26
C VAL A 490 -7.29 -11.45 -1.49
N CYS A 491 -6.86 -11.43 -0.23
CA CYS A 491 -6.95 -12.60 0.66
C CYS A 491 -8.38 -12.73 1.21
N SER A 492 -9.31 -13.10 0.34
CA SER A 492 -10.75 -13.12 0.64
C SER A 492 -11.16 -14.11 1.73
N GLY A 493 -10.32 -15.10 2.06
CA GLY A 493 -10.54 -16.05 3.15
C GLY A 493 -10.22 -15.52 4.56
N LEU A 494 -9.49 -14.41 4.70
CA LEU A 494 -9.05 -13.90 6.00
C LEU A 494 -10.24 -13.47 6.87
N ILE A 495 -10.43 -14.13 8.02
CA ILE A 495 -11.59 -13.91 8.90
C ILE A 495 -11.27 -12.87 9.98
N SER A 496 -10.07 -12.90 10.54
CA SER A 496 -9.60 -12.00 11.60
C SER A 496 -8.10 -11.77 11.51
N LEU A 497 -7.65 -10.64 12.05
CA LEU A 497 -6.23 -10.28 12.17
C LEU A 497 -5.79 -10.33 13.64
N PRO A 498 -4.55 -10.73 13.94
CA PRO A 498 -4.00 -10.65 15.28
C PRO A 498 -3.78 -9.18 15.71
N PRO A 499 -3.94 -8.85 17.00
CA PRO A 499 -3.58 -7.54 17.54
C PRO A 499 -2.11 -7.22 17.28
N ARG A 500 -1.80 -5.94 17.09
CA ARG A 500 -0.40 -5.45 16.97
C ARG A 500 0.43 -6.06 15.83
N LEU A 501 -0.20 -6.61 14.78
CA LEU A 501 0.49 -7.29 13.67
C LEU A 501 1.64 -6.47 13.03
N PHE A 502 1.50 -5.14 12.93
CA PHE A 502 2.54 -4.25 12.40
C PHE A 502 3.10 -3.28 13.45
N ALA A 503 2.91 -3.55 14.74
CA ALA A 503 3.25 -2.58 15.77
C ALA A 503 4.76 -2.28 15.81
N ASN A 504 5.09 -1.00 15.97
CA ASN A 504 6.45 -0.46 16.11
C ASN A 504 7.38 -0.69 14.90
N LEU A 505 6.85 -0.99 13.72
CA LEU A 505 7.62 -1.02 12.47
C LEU A 505 7.87 0.39 11.96
N LYS A 506 8.80 1.09 12.62
CA LYS A 506 9.05 2.54 12.48
C LYS A 506 9.56 2.98 11.11
N LYS A 507 10.05 2.06 10.28
CA LYS A 507 10.58 2.35 8.93
C LYS A 507 9.55 2.16 7.81
N VAL A 508 8.39 1.59 8.11
CA VAL A 508 7.35 1.34 7.09
C VAL A 508 6.81 2.67 6.60
N GLY A 509 6.99 2.94 5.30
CA GLY A 509 6.53 4.14 4.63
C GLY A 509 5.10 4.03 4.10
N ASP A 510 4.57 2.83 3.86
CA ASP A 510 3.22 2.68 3.30
C ASP A 510 2.55 1.31 3.57
N PHE A 511 1.21 1.35 3.71
CA PHE A 511 0.32 0.19 3.84
C PHE A 511 -0.76 0.19 2.73
N GLN A 512 -0.37 0.59 1.52
CA GLN A 512 -1.35 0.72 0.43
C GLN A 512 -1.94 -0.64 0.08
N LEU A 513 -3.27 -0.74 0.04
CA LEU A 513 -3.99 -1.96 -0.36
C LEU A 513 -3.62 -3.23 0.44
N THR A 514 -2.92 -3.14 1.57
CA THR A 514 -2.38 -4.29 2.32
C THR A 514 -3.44 -5.35 2.60
N PHE A 515 -4.66 -4.95 2.96
CA PHE A 515 -5.81 -5.84 3.15
C PHE A 515 -6.98 -5.55 2.19
N GLY A 516 -6.73 -4.85 1.07
CA GLY A 516 -7.79 -4.53 0.12
C GLY A 516 -8.45 -5.81 -0.40
N GLN A 517 -9.78 -5.82 -0.54
CA GLN A 517 -10.60 -6.94 -0.98
C GLN A 517 -10.53 -8.20 -0.09
N CYS A 518 -10.14 -8.06 1.19
CA CYS A 518 -10.30 -9.13 2.19
C CYS A 518 -11.76 -9.19 2.66
N SER A 519 -12.63 -9.78 1.84
CA SER A 519 -14.08 -9.71 2.04
C SER A 519 -14.60 -10.50 3.25
N SER A 520 -13.88 -11.49 3.78
CA SER A 520 -14.30 -12.24 4.99
C SER A 520 -13.93 -11.58 6.32
N LEU A 521 -13.14 -10.50 6.29
CA LEU A 521 -12.62 -9.87 7.51
C LEU A 521 -13.75 -9.23 8.32
N LYS A 522 -13.94 -9.66 9.57
CA LYS A 522 -15.08 -9.24 10.40
C LYS A 522 -14.80 -8.05 11.31
N ALA A 523 -13.56 -7.88 11.75
CA ALA A 523 -13.17 -6.84 12.69
C ALA A 523 -11.70 -6.46 12.53
N LEU A 524 -11.37 -5.21 12.86
CA LEU A 524 -9.98 -4.75 12.96
C LEU A 524 -9.52 -4.78 14.42
N PRO A 525 -8.42 -5.48 14.73
CA PRO A 525 -7.94 -5.65 16.10
C PRO A 525 -7.23 -4.40 16.62
N ASP A 526 -7.10 -4.30 17.94
CA ASP A 526 -6.47 -3.15 18.57
C ASP A 526 -4.96 -3.07 18.28
N GLY A 527 -4.49 -1.84 18.05
CA GLY A 527 -3.07 -1.58 17.83
C GLY A 527 -2.48 -2.10 16.51
N LEU A 528 -3.31 -2.42 15.51
CA LEU A 528 -2.88 -3.05 14.25
C LEU A 528 -1.66 -2.37 13.59
N PHE A 529 -1.64 -1.03 13.53
CA PHE A 529 -0.54 -0.22 13.00
C PHE A 529 0.12 0.67 14.08
N MET A 530 0.10 0.24 15.34
CA MET A 530 0.54 1.07 16.45
C MET A 530 2.02 1.46 16.32
N GLY A 531 2.34 2.75 16.30
CA GLY A 531 3.72 3.23 16.31
C GLY A 531 4.48 3.12 14.98
N CYS A 532 3.78 2.92 13.85
CA CYS A 532 4.34 3.01 12.50
C CYS A 532 4.61 4.47 12.10
N SER A 533 5.55 5.13 12.78
CA SER A 533 5.73 6.59 12.71
C SER A 533 6.17 7.14 11.35
N ALA A 534 6.75 6.33 10.46
CA ALA A 534 7.16 6.76 9.12
C ALA A 534 6.08 6.52 8.05
N ASN A 535 4.95 5.91 8.40
CA ASN A 535 3.92 5.58 7.42
C ASN A 535 3.25 6.84 6.88
N GLN A 536 3.21 6.96 5.56
CA GLN A 536 2.66 8.11 4.84
C GLN A 536 1.30 7.79 4.21
N SER A 537 0.89 6.52 4.08
CA SER A 537 -0.26 6.17 3.25
C SER A 537 -1.02 4.93 3.72
N PHE A 538 -2.32 5.12 4.02
CA PHE A 538 -3.31 4.06 4.17
C PHE A 538 -4.25 3.97 2.95
N TYR A 539 -3.71 4.26 1.76
CA TYR A 539 -4.47 4.23 0.52
C TYR A 539 -5.14 2.86 0.35
N SER A 540 -6.47 2.85 0.36
CA SER A 540 -7.30 1.66 0.11
C SER A 540 -6.94 0.43 0.97
N THR A 541 -6.35 0.62 2.16
CA THR A 541 -5.81 -0.49 2.98
C THR A 541 -6.87 -1.55 3.31
N PHE A 542 -8.12 -1.16 3.56
CA PHE A 542 -9.27 -2.06 3.79
C PHE A 542 -10.41 -1.83 2.78
N SER A 543 -10.07 -1.41 1.55
CA SER A 543 -11.09 -1.17 0.53
C SER A 543 -11.78 -2.49 0.15
N SER A 544 -13.09 -2.46 -0.06
CA SER A 544 -13.94 -3.62 -0.38
C SER A 544 -13.87 -4.77 0.64
N CYS A 545 -13.49 -4.49 1.90
CA CYS A 545 -13.65 -5.41 3.01
C CYS A 545 -15.10 -5.38 3.55
N SER A 546 -16.01 -5.98 2.78
CA SER A 546 -17.46 -5.81 2.95
C SER A 546 -18.04 -6.27 4.29
N ASN A 547 -17.40 -7.22 4.97
CA ASN A 547 -17.88 -7.81 6.23
C ASN A 547 -17.28 -7.20 7.50
N ILE A 548 -16.47 -6.13 7.42
CA ILE A 548 -15.96 -5.45 8.63
C ILE A 548 -17.15 -4.82 9.37
N VAL A 549 -17.40 -5.25 10.60
CA VAL A 549 -18.47 -4.74 11.46
C VAL A 549 -17.94 -3.72 12.48
N THR A 550 -16.75 -3.96 13.03
CA THR A 550 -16.16 -3.17 14.12
C THR A 550 -14.69 -2.83 13.86
N ILE A 551 -14.30 -1.61 14.22
CA ILE A 551 -12.92 -1.12 14.17
C ILE A 551 -12.49 -0.83 15.61
N ALA A 552 -11.36 -1.38 16.05
CA ALA A 552 -10.80 -1.04 17.36
C ALA A 552 -10.25 0.41 17.40
N PRO A 553 -10.28 1.10 18.54
CA PRO A 553 -9.95 2.52 18.61
C PRO A 553 -8.47 2.83 18.33
N ASN A 554 -7.51 1.97 18.71
CA ASN A 554 -6.08 2.28 18.55
C ASN A 554 -5.47 1.72 17.25
N VAL A 555 -6.27 1.47 16.20
CA VAL A 555 -5.78 0.92 14.92
C VAL A 555 -4.68 1.79 14.31
N PHE A 556 -4.83 3.13 14.34
CA PHE A 556 -3.88 4.09 13.76
C PHE A 556 -3.01 4.84 14.78
N LYS A 557 -2.96 4.39 16.04
CA LYS A 557 -2.21 5.08 17.11
C LYS A 557 -0.74 5.25 16.75
N GLY A 558 -0.19 6.45 16.89
CA GLY A 558 1.20 6.78 16.58
C GLY A 558 1.57 6.96 15.09
N ASN A 559 0.59 7.06 14.19
CA ASN A 559 0.83 7.27 12.74
C ASN A 559 0.88 8.76 12.34
N LEU A 560 1.78 9.51 12.97
CA LEU A 560 1.87 10.98 12.84
C LEU A 560 2.21 11.46 11.42
N ALA A 561 2.89 10.64 10.61
CA ALA A 561 3.32 10.99 9.26
C ALA A 561 2.29 10.64 8.16
N ALA A 562 1.14 10.05 8.50
CA ALA A 562 0.16 9.61 7.52
C ALA A 562 -0.41 10.83 6.75
N LEU A 563 -0.24 10.85 5.43
CA LEU A 563 -0.68 11.95 4.56
C LEU A 563 -2.06 11.68 3.94
N THR A 564 -2.45 10.41 3.79
CA THR A 564 -3.67 10.01 3.08
C THR A 564 -4.38 8.79 3.68
N LEU A 565 -5.71 8.92 3.79
CA LEU A 565 -6.71 7.89 4.14
C LEU A 565 -7.67 7.63 2.96
N TYR A 566 -7.19 7.85 1.73
CA TYR A 566 -7.97 7.67 0.51
C TYR A 566 -8.57 6.26 0.45
N ASN A 567 -9.90 6.15 0.35
CA ASN A 567 -10.64 4.90 0.24
C ASN A 567 -10.31 3.83 1.30
N THR A 568 -9.75 4.20 2.46
CA THR A 568 -9.24 3.23 3.44
C THR A 568 -10.30 2.20 3.87
N PHE A 569 -11.55 2.61 4.10
CA PHE A 569 -12.68 1.73 4.42
C PHE A 569 -13.77 1.75 3.34
N ALA A 570 -13.45 2.18 2.12
CA ALA A 570 -14.42 2.24 1.03
C ALA A 570 -15.00 0.85 0.76
N GLY A 571 -16.33 0.70 0.75
CA GLY A 571 -16.99 -0.59 0.54
C GLY A 571 -17.04 -1.50 1.77
N ALA A 572 -16.74 -1.00 2.98
CA ALA A 572 -17.00 -1.72 4.23
C ALA A 572 -18.50 -1.72 4.55
N THR A 573 -19.28 -2.48 3.77
CA THR A 573 -20.75 -2.40 3.76
C THR A 573 -21.41 -2.76 5.08
N ALA A 574 -20.76 -3.59 5.90
CA ALA A 574 -21.26 -4.04 7.21
C ALA A 574 -20.82 -3.15 8.39
N LEU A 575 -20.02 -2.10 8.16
CA LEU A 575 -19.48 -1.25 9.23
C LEU A 575 -20.62 -0.48 9.90
N THR A 576 -20.81 -0.68 11.21
CA THR A 576 -21.96 -0.10 11.93
C THR A 576 -21.65 1.20 12.67
N ALA A 577 -20.41 1.37 13.13
CA ALA A 577 -19.96 2.53 13.89
C ALA A 577 -18.46 2.79 13.66
N ILE A 578 -18.08 4.07 13.77
CA ILE A 578 -16.68 4.52 13.77
C ILE A 578 -16.28 4.73 15.25
N PRO A 579 -15.15 4.20 15.72
CA PRO A 579 -14.69 4.43 17.09
C PRO A 579 -14.25 5.89 17.31
N ASP A 580 -14.43 6.38 18.53
CA ASP A 580 -13.95 7.70 18.93
C ASP A 580 -12.41 7.77 18.83
N GLY A 581 -11.90 8.90 18.35
CA GLY A 581 -10.47 9.16 18.27
C GLY A 581 -9.70 8.37 17.22
N LEU A 582 -10.38 7.70 16.27
CA LEU A 582 -9.75 6.86 15.24
C LEU A 582 -8.59 7.54 14.50
N PHE A 583 -8.69 8.86 14.26
CA PHE A 583 -7.69 9.66 13.54
C PHE A 583 -6.91 10.64 14.42
N ASP A 584 -6.95 10.51 15.75
CA ASP A 584 -6.34 11.49 16.68
C ASP A 584 -4.83 11.67 16.44
N ASP A 585 -4.14 10.60 16.05
CA ASP A 585 -2.69 10.59 15.75
C ASP A 585 -2.38 10.69 14.25
N CYS A 586 -3.37 10.89 13.37
CA CYS A 586 -3.17 11.08 11.92
C CYS A 586 -3.09 12.57 11.55
N VAL A 587 -2.39 13.36 12.35
CA VAL A 587 -2.41 14.84 12.31
C VAL A 587 -1.92 15.45 10.98
N SER A 588 -1.07 14.73 10.24
CA SER A 588 -0.54 15.17 8.93
C SER A 588 -1.44 14.82 7.75
N ALA A 589 -2.56 14.13 7.98
CA ALA A 589 -3.41 13.65 6.90
C ALA A 589 -4.18 14.80 6.26
N LEU A 590 -4.07 14.92 4.94
CA LEU A 590 -4.75 15.96 4.14
C LEU A 590 -5.68 15.38 3.07
N ASN A 591 -5.77 14.06 2.93
CA ASN A 591 -6.65 13.40 1.97
C ASN A 591 -7.51 12.34 2.66
N PHE A 592 -8.82 12.60 2.75
CA PHE A 592 -9.85 11.72 3.30
C PHE A 592 -10.89 11.34 2.24
N GLU A 593 -10.52 11.43 0.95
CA GLU A 593 -11.44 11.14 -0.13
C GLU A 593 -11.90 9.69 -0.08
N GLY A 594 -13.21 9.50 -0.03
CA GLY A 594 -13.86 8.20 -0.02
C GLY A 594 -13.53 7.29 1.17
N THR A 595 -12.97 7.81 2.27
CA THR A 595 -12.54 6.99 3.43
C THR A 595 -13.63 6.04 3.92
N PHE A 596 -14.91 6.46 3.96
CA PHE A 596 -16.07 5.63 4.32
C PHE A 596 -17.09 5.51 3.16
N LEU A 597 -16.64 5.57 1.91
CA LEU A 597 -17.49 5.45 0.73
C LEU A 597 -18.27 4.12 0.75
N ARG A 598 -19.59 4.18 0.53
CA ARG A 598 -20.50 3.02 0.49
C ARG A 598 -20.49 2.15 1.77
N CYS A 599 -20.26 2.75 2.93
CA CYS A 599 -20.49 2.10 4.22
C CYS A 599 -21.99 2.07 4.55
N TYR A 600 -22.74 1.19 3.88
CA TYR A 600 -24.21 1.19 3.91
C TYR A 600 -24.81 0.98 5.31
N ALA A 601 -24.15 0.24 6.20
CA ALA A 601 -24.64 -0.03 7.55
C ALA A 601 -24.24 1.03 8.61
N LEU A 602 -23.45 2.05 8.24
CA LEU A 602 -22.91 3.03 9.18
C LEU A 602 -24.03 3.89 9.75
N LYS A 603 -24.26 3.87 11.07
CA LYS A 603 -25.39 4.56 11.70
C LYS A 603 -25.10 5.98 12.17
N GLY A 604 -23.86 6.26 12.56
CA GLY A 604 -23.46 7.53 13.16
C GLY A 604 -21.97 7.82 13.02
N ILE A 605 -21.62 9.08 13.21
CA ILE A 605 -20.24 9.58 13.14
C ILE A 605 -19.89 10.19 14.50
N PRO A 606 -18.72 9.88 15.08
CA PRO A 606 -18.19 10.57 16.25
C PRO A 606 -18.03 12.08 16.03
N SER A 607 -18.43 12.91 17.00
CA SER A 607 -18.33 14.38 16.88
C SER A 607 -16.89 14.88 16.74
N GLY A 608 -15.94 14.20 17.38
CA GLY A 608 -14.52 14.56 17.39
C GLY A 608 -13.67 13.86 16.32
N LEU A 609 -14.26 13.23 15.30
CA LEU A 609 -13.52 12.38 14.34
C LEU A 609 -12.35 13.10 13.66
N PHE A 610 -12.48 14.40 13.38
CA PHE A 610 -11.46 15.22 12.70
C PHE A 610 -10.87 16.34 13.58
N LYS A 611 -11.02 16.29 14.91
CA LYS A 611 -10.66 17.41 15.82
C LYS A 611 -9.18 17.82 15.78
N ASN A 612 -8.28 16.90 15.45
CA ASN A 612 -6.83 17.14 15.38
C ASN A 612 -6.32 17.32 13.94
N ILE A 613 -7.21 17.32 12.95
CA ILE A 613 -6.86 17.44 11.54
C ILE A 613 -6.82 18.93 11.17
N ALA A 614 -5.75 19.38 10.51
CA ALA A 614 -5.60 20.80 10.15
C ALA A 614 -6.44 21.22 8.91
N GLY A 615 -6.83 20.26 8.08
CA GLY A 615 -7.62 20.43 6.87
C GLY A 615 -7.55 19.19 5.98
N GLY A 616 -8.10 19.27 4.77
CA GLY A 616 -7.98 18.17 3.81
C GLY A 616 -9.07 18.11 2.74
N TYR A 617 -8.91 17.12 1.86
CA TYR A 617 -9.82 16.79 0.77
C TYR A 617 -10.83 15.74 1.25
N PHE A 618 -12.09 16.14 1.42
CA PHE A 618 -13.17 15.32 1.97
C PHE A 618 -14.18 14.87 0.90
N ARG A 619 -13.72 14.76 -0.36
CA ARG A 619 -14.60 14.33 -1.44
C ARG A 619 -15.12 12.93 -1.16
N ASN A 620 -16.43 12.73 -1.34
CA ASN A 620 -17.04 11.40 -1.22
C ASN A 620 -16.83 10.70 0.15
N THR A 621 -16.36 11.36 1.21
CA THR A 621 -15.92 10.69 2.45
C THR A 621 -17.00 9.78 3.04
N PHE A 622 -18.27 10.21 3.03
CA PHE A 622 -19.43 9.43 3.48
C PHE A 622 -20.44 9.16 2.32
N TYR A 623 -19.95 9.10 1.08
CA TYR A 623 -20.77 8.88 -0.10
C TYR A 623 -21.59 7.59 0.01
N GLN A 624 -22.91 7.67 -0.19
CA GLN A 624 -23.83 6.53 -0.09
C GLN A 624 -23.76 5.79 1.26
N CYS A 625 -23.52 6.48 2.38
CA CYS A 625 -23.72 5.90 3.71
C CYS A 625 -25.22 5.83 4.04
N ASN A 626 -25.94 4.91 3.39
CA ASN A 626 -27.41 4.84 3.42
C ASN A 626 -28.00 4.58 4.81
N GLY A 627 -27.24 4.03 5.75
CA GLY A 627 -27.65 3.80 7.14
C GLY A 627 -27.44 4.99 8.07
N LEU A 628 -26.76 6.05 7.61
CA LEU A 628 -26.37 7.18 8.45
C LEU A 628 -27.61 7.96 8.86
N LEU A 629 -27.84 8.14 10.17
CA LEU A 629 -29.04 8.78 10.69
C LEU A 629 -28.84 10.28 10.96
N SER A 630 -27.63 10.69 11.36
CA SER A 630 -27.33 12.07 11.71
C SER A 630 -25.86 12.41 11.48
N VAL A 631 -25.59 13.67 11.11
CA VAL A 631 -24.24 14.25 11.14
C VAL A 631 -24.07 15.06 12.44
N PRO A 632 -23.07 14.76 13.28
CA PRO A 632 -22.88 15.45 14.56
C PRO A 632 -22.53 16.93 14.37
N ASP A 633 -22.87 17.77 15.35
CA ASP A 633 -22.50 19.18 15.36
C ASP A 633 -20.97 19.34 15.41
N GLY A 634 -20.45 20.32 14.67
CA GLY A 634 -19.03 20.67 14.67
C GLY A 634 -18.09 19.67 13.99
N LEU A 635 -18.58 18.67 13.22
CA LEU A 635 -17.75 17.62 12.62
C LEU A 635 -16.52 18.13 11.83
N PHE A 636 -16.67 19.21 11.07
CA PHE A 636 -15.60 19.86 10.32
C PHE A 636 -15.36 21.31 10.80
N GLU A 637 -15.81 21.67 12.00
CA GLU A 637 -15.70 23.04 12.51
C GLU A 637 -14.21 23.44 12.63
N GLY A 638 -13.86 24.61 12.09
CA GLY A 638 -12.51 25.16 12.17
C GLY A 638 -11.49 24.55 11.21
N LEU A 639 -11.88 23.62 10.31
CA LEU A 639 -10.99 23.07 9.28
C LEU A 639 -10.71 24.11 8.18
N SER A 640 -9.94 25.13 8.53
CA SER A 640 -9.70 26.31 7.70
C SER A 640 -8.92 26.00 6.42
N SER A 641 -8.24 24.86 6.35
CA SER A 641 -7.47 24.39 5.18
C SER A 641 -8.19 23.30 4.37
N ALA A 642 -9.47 23.00 4.66
CA ALA A 642 -10.26 22.09 3.84
C ALA A 642 -10.54 22.69 2.46
N ASN A 643 -10.30 21.93 1.40
CA ASN A 643 -10.30 22.41 0.01
C ASN A 643 -11.54 21.98 -0.79
N SER A 644 -12.15 20.83 -0.51
CA SER A 644 -13.38 20.38 -1.16
C SER A 644 -14.21 19.44 -0.28
N PHE A 645 -15.52 19.69 -0.19
CA PHE A 645 -16.53 18.80 0.39
C PHE A 645 -17.46 18.17 -0.65
N TYR A 646 -17.05 18.19 -1.93
CA TYR A 646 -17.83 17.65 -3.04
C TYR A 646 -18.36 16.24 -2.73
N GLN A 647 -19.68 16.06 -2.79
CA GLN A 647 -20.36 14.76 -2.58
C GLN A 647 -20.11 14.07 -1.22
N THR A 648 -19.69 14.81 -0.18
CA THR A 648 -19.33 14.22 1.14
C THR A 648 -20.43 13.31 1.71
N PHE A 649 -21.70 13.73 1.66
CA PHE A 649 -22.86 12.97 2.14
C PHE A 649 -23.85 12.63 1.02
N PHE A 650 -23.36 12.52 -0.22
CA PHE A 650 -24.21 12.24 -1.38
C PHE A 650 -25.01 10.96 -1.18
N ASN A 651 -26.32 11.03 -1.42
CA ASN A 651 -27.26 9.92 -1.35
C ASN A 651 -27.21 9.16 -0.01
N CYS A 652 -27.02 9.85 1.12
CA CYS A 652 -27.24 9.26 2.44
C CYS A 652 -28.74 9.16 2.72
N ALA A 653 -29.39 8.15 2.15
CA ALA A 653 -30.85 8.09 2.05
C ALA A 653 -31.60 8.09 3.39
N SER A 654 -30.98 7.62 4.49
CA SER A 654 -31.59 7.62 5.83
C SER A 654 -31.18 8.81 6.72
N LEU A 655 -30.38 9.75 6.21
CA LEU A 655 -29.90 10.90 6.97
C LEU A 655 -31.07 11.81 7.33
N LYS A 656 -31.34 12.01 8.62
CA LYS A 656 -32.48 12.78 9.13
C LYS A 656 -32.12 14.19 9.56
N THR A 657 -30.98 14.36 10.24
CA THR A 657 -30.58 15.62 10.86
C THR A 657 -29.11 15.91 10.66
N VAL A 658 -28.76 17.18 10.48
CA VAL A 658 -27.38 17.67 10.37
C VAL A 658 -27.17 18.79 11.38
N GLY A 659 -26.06 18.74 12.12
CA GLY A 659 -25.73 19.73 13.16
C GLY A 659 -25.65 21.19 12.68
N ASN A 660 -25.66 22.14 13.63
CA ASN A 660 -25.75 23.57 13.33
C ASN A 660 -24.46 24.17 12.72
N ARG A 661 -23.30 23.59 13.00
CA ARG A 661 -21.98 24.16 12.71
C ARG A 661 -21.06 23.19 11.97
N VAL A 662 -21.61 22.24 11.22
CA VAL A 662 -20.85 21.15 10.59
C VAL A 662 -19.68 21.65 9.75
N PHE A 663 -19.85 22.69 8.92
CA PHE A 663 -18.78 23.25 8.07
C PHE A 663 -18.31 24.63 8.54
N LYS A 664 -18.63 25.02 9.78
CA LYS A 664 -18.35 26.37 10.26
C LYS A 664 -16.85 26.65 10.26
N GLY A 665 -16.44 27.77 9.66
CA GLY A 665 -15.04 28.18 9.59
C GLY A 665 -14.19 27.41 8.57
N CYS A 666 -14.78 26.60 7.67
CA CYS A 666 -14.07 26.02 6.52
C CYS A 666 -13.77 27.08 5.45
N SER A 667 -12.92 28.05 5.79
CA SER A 667 -12.75 29.30 5.06
C SER A 667 -12.08 29.17 3.70
N THR A 668 -11.30 28.12 3.43
CA THR A 668 -10.66 27.86 2.12
C THR A 668 -11.50 26.99 1.19
N ASN A 669 -12.57 26.36 1.68
CA ASN A 669 -13.35 25.45 0.85
C ASN A 669 -14.03 26.22 -0.27
N THR A 670 -13.86 25.75 -1.52
CA THR A 670 -14.47 26.39 -2.69
C THR A 670 -15.73 25.66 -3.17
N ASP A 671 -15.87 24.37 -2.87
CA ASP A 671 -16.88 23.52 -3.50
C ASP A 671 -17.74 22.77 -2.46
N PHE A 672 -19.03 23.10 -2.40
CA PHE A 672 -20.07 22.39 -1.66
C PHE A 672 -21.08 21.69 -2.60
N SER A 673 -20.69 21.46 -3.86
CA SER A 673 -21.59 20.84 -4.81
C SER A 673 -21.92 19.42 -4.39
N TYR A 674 -23.20 19.07 -4.53
CA TYR A 674 -23.75 17.75 -4.27
C TYR A 674 -23.59 17.19 -2.84
N ILE A 675 -23.33 18.03 -1.83
CA ILE A 675 -22.98 17.56 -0.48
C ILE A 675 -24.05 16.66 0.16
N PHE A 676 -25.33 16.98 0.01
CA PHE A 676 -26.48 16.27 0.58
C PHE A 676 -27.48 15.83 -0.52
N THR A 677 -27.08 15.82 -1.80
CA THR A 677 -27.99 15.42 -2.89
C THR A 677 -28.60 14.05 -2.61
N ASN A 678 -29.89 13.89 -2.85
CA ASN A 678 -30.66 12.66 -2.63
C ASN A 678 -30.64 12.14 -1.18
N CYS A 679 -30.38 12.99 -0.17
CA CYS A 679 -30.68 12.68 1.23
C CYS A 679 -32.19 12.80 1.47
N ALA A 680 -32.97 11.86 0.91
CA ALA A 680 -34.42 11.96 0.84
C ALA A 680 -35.11 12.05 2.21
N ALA A 681 -34.50 11.45 3.25
CA ALA A 681 -34.99 11.50 4.64
C ALA A 681 -34.56 12.74 5.44
N LEU A 682 -33.78 13.67 4.87
CA LEU A 682 -33.25 14.83 5.58
C LEU A 682 -34.39 15.79 5.90
N VAL A 683 -34.70 15.94 7.19
CA VAL A 683 -35.80 16.78 7.68
C VAL A 683 -35.30 18.18 8.03
N SER A 684 -34.14 18.28 8.69
CA SER A 684 -33.62 19.54 9.17
C SER A 684 -32.11 19.66 9.03
N VAL A 685 -31.65 20.86 8.68
CA VAL A 685 -30.24 21.25 8.63
C VAL A 685 -30.00 22.46 9.53
N GLY A 686 -28.80 22.55 10.09
CA GLY A 686 -28.32 23.74 10.79
C GLY A 686 -28.51 25.05 10.02
N LEU A 687 -28.92 26.12 10.71
CA LEU A 687 -28.97 27.46 10.12
C LEU A 687 -27.57 27.99 9.83
N ASP A 688 -26.63 27.80 10.75
CA ASP A 688 -25.26 28.36 10.67
C ASP A 688 -24.24 27.39 10.05
N ILE A 689 -24.72 26.39 9.31
CA ILE A 689 -23.88 25.27 8.86
C ILE A 689 -22.69 25.72 7.99
N PHE A 690 -22.84 26.83 7.25
CA PHE A 690 -21.82 27.42 6.38
C PHE A 690 -21.23 28.74 6.90
N SER A 691 -21.45 29.08 8.19
CA SER A 691 -20.87 30.30 8.76
C SER A 691 -19.34 30.30 8.64
N GLY A 692 -18.74 31.40 8.18
CA GLY A 692 -17.30 31.50 7.94
C GLY A 692 -16.77 30.79 6.69
N CYS A 693 -17.63 30.22 5.82
CA CYS A 693 -17.21 29.63 4.54
C CYS A 693 -16.99 30.69 3.44
N THR A 694 -16.03 31.58 3.66
CA THR A 694 -15.82 32.80 2.84
C THR A 694 -15.30 32.54 1.42
N SER A 695 -14.72 31.38 1.14
CA SER A 695 -14.18 31.04 -0.19
C SER A 695 -15.10 30.19 -1.05
N ALA A 696 -16.30 29.84 -0.57
CA ALA A 696 -17.25 29.01 -1.31
C ALA A 696 -17.63 29.67 -2.65
N THR A 697 -17.47 28.94 -3.76
CA THR A 697 -17.81 29.40 -5.11
C THR A 697 -19.05 28.70 -5.67
N THR A 698 -19.45 27.54 -5.15
CA THR A 698 -20.61 26.80 -5.66
C THR A 698 -21.35 26.02 -4.57
N PHE A 699 -22.68 26.04 -4.65
CA PHE A 699 -23.61 25.17 -3.91
C PHE A 699 -24.49 24.36 -4.87
N SER A 700 -23.99 24.09 -6.09
CA SER A 700 -24.77 23.40 -7.12
C SER A 700 -25.26 22.05 -6.63
N ASN A 701 -26.57 21.80 -6.71
CA ASN A 701 -27.22 20.56 -6.26
C ASN A 701 -27.05 20.21 -4.77
N ALA A 702 -26.56 21.13 -3.91
CA ALA A 702 -26.16 20.81 -2.53
C ALA A 702 -27.25 20.06 -1.73
N PHE A 703 -28.52 20.45 -1.89
CA PHE A 703 -29.70 19.83 -1.24
C PHE A 703 -30.71 19.27 -2.26
N SER A 704 -30.30 19.06 -3.51
CA SER A 704 -31.19 18.53 -4.56
C SER A 704 -31.75 17.16 -4.15
N GLY A 705 -33.05 16.94 -4.26
CA GLY A 705 -33.71 15.69 -3.89
C GLY A 705 -33.89 15.47 -2.38
N CYS A 706 -33.60 16.46 -1.52
CA CYS A 706 -33.91 16.39 -0.08
C CYS A 706 -35.42 16.58 0.17
N SER A 707 -36.23 15.59 -0.21
CA SER A 707 -37.68 15.73 -0.33
C SER A 707 -38.42 16.07 0.98
N LEU A 708 -37.83 15.74 2.13
CA LEU A 708 -38.38 16.03 3.46
C LEU A 708 -37.79 17.28 4.14
N LEU A 709 -36.91 18.01 3.46
CA LEU A 709 -36.23 19.17 4.06
C LEU A 709 -37.23 20.27 4.37
N ALA A 710 -37.38 20.61 5.65
CA ALA A 710 -38.35 21.57 6.15
C ALA A 710 -37.78 23.00 6.24
N ASN A 711 -36.46 23.16 6.40
CA ASN A 711 -35.80 24.45 6.56
C ASN A 711 -34.55 24.58 5.68
N MET A 712 -34.19 25.82 5.34
CA MET A 712 -33.02 26.17 4.55
C MET A 712 -31.89 26.72 5.44
N PRO A 713 -30.60 26.47 5.12
CA PRO A 713 -29.47 27.07 5.82
C PRO A 713 -29.25 28.55 5.41
N LEU A 714 -28.40 29.25 6.17
CA LEU A 714 -27.95 30.61 5.85
C LEU A 714 -26.66 30.61 5.00
N PHE A 715 -26.56 31.56 4.08
CA PHE A 715 -25.41 31.74 3.17
C PHE A 715 -24.74 33.12 3.33
N THR A 716 -24.87 33.74 4.51
CA THR A 716 -24.47 35.13 4.78
C THR A 716 -23.01 35.42 4.36
N ASP A 717 -22.08 34.58 4.78
CA ASP A 717 -20.63 34.79 4.57
C ASP A 717 -20.12 34.31 3.18
N CYS A 718 -20.95 33.58 2.43
CA CYS A 718 -20.58 32.93 1.17
C CYS A 718 -20.64 33.89 -0.03
N ASN A 719 -19.88 34.99 0.02
CA ASN A 719 -19.98 36.08 -0.96
C ASN A 719 -19.26 35.84 -2.29
N LYS A 720 -18.47 34.76 -2.39
CA LYS A 720 -17.77 34.35 -3.64
C LYS A 720 -18.57 33.36 -4.50
N VAL A 721 -19.79 33.02 -4.11
CA VAL A 721 -20.60 32.04 -4.84
C VAL A 721 -20.97 32.56 -6.22
N THR A 722 -20.66 31.76 -7.24
CA THR A 722 -20.98 32.02 -8.64
C THR A 722 -22.24 31.29 -9.10
N THR A 723 -22.70 30.26 -8.38
CA THR A 723 -23.91 29.49 -8.75
C THR A 723 -24.59 28.81 -7.56
N PHE A 724 -25.92 28.89 -7.55
CA PHE A 724 -26.83 28.10 -6.69
C PHE A 724 -27.72 27.14 -7.52
N ALA A 725 -27.28 26.78 -8.73
CA ALA A 725 -28.07 25.98 -9.64
C ALA A 725 -28.54 24.66 -8.99
N SER A 726 -29.84 24.39 -9.07
CA SER A 726 -30.50 23.19 -8.51
C SER A 726 -30.28 22.97 -7.01
N CYS A 727 -29.85 23.99 -6.24
CA CYS A 727 -29.47 23.81 -4.84
C CYS A 727 -30.57 23.15 -3.99
N PHE A 728 -31.83 23.58 -4.15
CA PHE A 728 -33.00 23.03 -3.44
C PHE A 728 -34.00 22.37 -4.38
N GLN A 729 -33.54 21.87 -5.53
CA GLN A 729 -34.40 21.15 -6.48
C GLN A 729 -35.11 19.98 -5.77
N ALA A 730 -36.41 19.84 -6.00
CA ALA A 730 -37.27 18.80 -5.46
C ALA A 730 -37.28 18.70 -3.92
N CYS A 731 -37.03 19.81 -3.20
CA CYS A 731 -37.26 19.92 -1.76
C CYS A 731 -38.77 20.07 -1.48
N ARG A 732 -39.53 18.99 -1.71
CA ARG A 732 -41.01 19.00 -1.74
C ARG A 732 -41.66 19.45 -0.43
N SER A 733 -40.99 19.30 0.71
CA SER A 733 -41.49 19.69 2.04
C SER A 733 -41.05 21.09 2.49
N LEU A 734 -40.24 21.81 1.70
CA LEU A 734 -39.78 23.15 2.04
C LEU A 734 -40.96 24.14 1.95
N ALA A 735 -41.45 24.58 3.10
CA ALA A 735 -42.66 25.41 3.19
C ALA A 735 -42.40 26.91 3.00
N SER A 736 -41.18 27.37 3.32
CA SER A 736 -40.79 28.79 3.26
C SER A 736 -39.32 28.95 2.90
N ILE A 737 -39.00 30.04 2.20
CA ILE A 737 -37.63 30.51 1.99
C ILE A 737 -37.28 31.52 3.09
N THR A 738 -36.03 31.56 3.53
CA THR A 738 -35.55 32.58 4.48
C THR A 738 -35.55 33.97 3.80
N PRO A 739 -36.07 35.04 4.44
CA PRO A 739 -35.94 36.39 3.91
C PRO A 739 -34.48 36.75 3.63
N TYR A 740 -34.20 37.44 2.52
CA TYR A 740 -32.83 37.82 2.12
C TYR A 740 -31.85 36.66 1.92
N ALA A 741 -32.33 35.44 1.66
CA ALA A 741 -31.51 34.22 1.58
C ALA A 741 -30.26 34.32 0.69
N PHE A 742 -30.37 34.99 -0.46
CA PHE A 742 -29.26 35.19 -1.41
C PHE A 742 -28.94 36.68 -1.60
N ASP A 743 -29.31 37.54 -0.64
CA ASP A 743 -29.06 38.97 -0.73
C ASP A 743 -27.57 39.28 -0.89
N GLY A 744 -27.27 40.21 -1.80
CA GLY A 744 -25.92 40.70 -2.06
C GLY A 744 -24.96 39.68 -2.69
N LYS A 745 -25.45 38.57 -3.26
CA LYS A 745 -24.60 37.58 -3.97
C LYS A 745 -24.19 38.09 -5.36
N THR A 746 -23.43 39.17 -5.37
CA THR A 746 -23.05 39.98 -6.54
C THR A 746 -22.28 39.23 -7.61
N LEU A 747 -21.65 38.10 -7.28
CA LEU A 747 -20.91 37.24 -8.22
C LEU A 747 -21.73 36.06 -8.77
N CYS A 748 -22.93 35.81 -8.25
CA CYS A 748 -23.75 34.69 -8.66
C CYS A 748 -24.33 34.92 -10.05
N SER A 749 -23.98 34.08 -11.02
CA SER A 749 -24.40 34.19 -12.42
C SER A 749 -25.70 33.46 -12.72
N THR A 750 -26.08 32.45 -11.93
CA THR A 750 -27.25 31.63 -12.23
C THR A 750 -27.92 31.03 -10.99
N PHE A 751 -29.26 31.04 -11.01
CA PHE A 751 -30.16 30.39 -10.05
C PHE A 751 -31.05 29.35 -10.74
N GLN A 752 -30.59 28.79 -11.86
CA GLN A 752 -31.33 27.78 -12.62
C GLN A 752 -31.81 26.63 -11.72
N TYR A 753 -33.09 26.25 -11.83
CA TYR A 753 -33.71 25.15 -11.07
C TYR A 753 -33.62 25.26 -9.52
N VAL A 754 -33.24 26.42 -8.95
CA VAL A 754 -32.90 26.53 -7.52
C VAL A 754 -33.98 25.99 -6.57
N PHE A 755 -35.26 26.23 -6.87
CA PHE A 755 -36.43 25.73 -6.14
C PHE A 755 -37.38 24.90 -7.02
N TYR A 756 -36.88 24.32 -8.12
CA TYR A 756 -37.69 23.50 -9.02
C TYR A 756 -38.42 22.40 -8.23
N GLY A 757 -39.74 22.28 -8.40
CA GLY A 757 -40.54 21.22 -7.78
C GLY A 757 -40.68 21.30 -6.26
N CYS A 758 -40.42 22.47 -5.65
CA CYS A 758 -40.72 22.74 -4.23
C CYS A 758 -42.22 22.93 -4.02
N SER A 759 -42.99 21.84 -4.07
CA SER A 759 -44.46 21.88 -4.10
C SER A 759 -45.12 22.42 -2.83
N SER A 760 -44.46 22.38 -1.67
CA SER A 760 -45.00 22.93 -0.40
C SER A 760 -44.69 24.42 -0.20
N LEU A 761 -43.90 25.04 -1.08
CA LEU A 761 -43.53 26.45 -0.94
C LEU A 761 -44.75 27.33 -1.19
N THR A 762 -45.16 28.10 -0.17
CA THR A 762 -46.39 28.92 -0.24
C THR A 762 -46.14 30.37 -0.65
N THR A 763 -45.01 30.95 -0.27
CA THR A 763 -44.68 32.37 -0.53
C THR A 763 -43.21 32.55 -0.88
N THR A 764 -42.89 33.58 -1.67
CA THR A 764 -41.51 34.10 -1.76
C THR A 764 -41.37 35.31 -0.83
N PRO A 765 -40.43 35.31 0.14
CA PRO A 765 -40.25 36.41 1.07
C PRO A 765 -39.56 37.61 0.41
N GLN A 766 -39.43 38.70 1.14
CA GLN A 766 -38.76 39.92 0.66
C GLN A 766 -37.27 39.68 0.33
N GLY A 767 -36.83 40.30 -0.77
CA GLY A 767 -35.42 40.42 -1.14
C GLY A 767 -34.65 39.10 -1.34
N VAL A 768 -35.30 37.98 -1.69
CA VAL A 768 -34.63 36.66 -1.83
C VAL A 768 -33.36 36.71 -2.68
N PHE A 769 -33.40 37.39 -3.83
CA PHE A 769 -32.27 37.53 -4.77
C PHE A 769 -31.82 39.00 -4.92
N ARG A 770 -32.10 39.84 -3.92
CA ARG A 770 -31.75 41.25 -3.97
C ARG A 770 -30.23 41.42 -4.12
N GLY A 771 -29.81 42.38 -4.95
CA GLY A 771 -28.39 42.67 -5.19
C GLY A 771 -27.61 41.61 -5.96
N CYS A 772 -28.25 40.57 -6.51
CA CYS A 772 -27.63 39.56 -7.38
C CYS A 772 -27.33 40.13 -8.79
N ALA A 773 -26.48 41.15 -8.88
CA ALA A 773 -26.25 41.94 -10.09
C ALA A 773 -25.57 41.16 -11.24
N ALA A 774 -24.91 40.04 -10.95
CA ALA A 774 -24.33 39.15 -11.98
C ALA A 774 -25.33 38.11 -12.54
N ALA A 775 -26.51 37.95 -11.95
CA ALA A 775 -27.44 36.89 -12.32
C ALA A 775 -27.98 37.09 -13.76
N THR A 776 -27.61 36.16 -14.66
CA THR A 776 -28.07 36.14 -16.05
C THR A 776 -29.28 35.25 -16.25
N SER A 777 -29.46 34.23 -15.40
CA SER A 777 -30.54 33.23 -15.55
C SER A 777 -31.24 32.86 -14.24
N PHE A 778 -32.58 32.87 -14.31
CA PHE A 778 -33.51 32.29 -13.34
C PHE A 778 -34.39 31.22 -14.00
N SER A 779 -33.94 30.62 -15.12
CA SER A 779 -34.77 29.63 -15.80
C SER A 779 -35.09 28.44 -14.90
N TYR A 780 -36.33 27.99 -14.94
CA TYR A 780 -36.87 26.91 -14.11
C TYR A 780 -36.80 27.13 -12.58
N ALA A 781 -36.45 28.35 -12.10
CA ALA A 781 -36.16 28.59 -10.69
C ALA A 781 -37.28 28.16 -9.73
N PHE A 782 -38.54 28.35 -10.11
CA PHE A 782 -39.74 27.99 -9.35
C PHE A 782 -40.69 27.09 -10.16
N GLN A 783 -40.23 26.42 -11.22
CA GLN A 783 -41.10 25.54 -12.01
C GLN A 783 -41.70 24.46 -11.10
N ASN A 784 -43.00 24.17 -11.26
CA ASN A 784 -43.76 23.19 -10.48
C ASN A 784 -43.78 23.47 -8.96
N CYS A 785 -43.60 24.72 -8.53
CA CYS A 785 -43.93 25.16 -7.16
C CYS A 785 -45.46 25.30 -7.01
N THR A 786 -46.17 24.18 -7.04
CA THR A 786 -47.64 24.16 -7.12
C THR A 786 -48.35 24.77 -5.90
N GLY A 787 -47.69 24.86 -4.75
CA GLY A 787 -48.21 25.48 -3.52
C GLY A 787 -48.09 27.01 -3.46
N LEU A 788 -47.45 27.65 -4.43
CA LEU A 788 -47.12 29.08 -4.36
C LEU A 788 -48.36 29.96 -4.54
N THR A 789 -48.74 30.71 -3.50
CA THR A 789 -49.94 31.57 -3.47
C THR A 789 -49.62 33.07 -3.53
N SER A 790 -48.38 33.47 -3.23
CA SER A 790 -47.98 34.89 -3.32
C SER A 790 -46.49 35.06 -3.60
N LEU A 791 -46.15 36.14 -4.31
CA LEU A 791 -44.77 36.53 -4.62
C LEU A 791 -44.42 37.87 -3.97
N SER A 792 -43.19 38.05 -3.51
CA SER A 792 -42.68 39.38 -3.17
C SER A 792 -42.29 40.16 -4.42
N GLY A 793 -42.73 41.42 -4.50
CA GLY A 793 -42.42 42.30 -5.63
C GLY A 793 -40.99 42.82 -5.67
N ASP A 794 -40.23 42.71 -4.57
CA ASP A 794 -38.84 43.17 -4.46
C ASP A 794 -37.81 42.03 -4.56
N MET A 795 -38.24 40.79 -4.83
CA MET A 795 -37.38 39.62 -4.73
C MET A 795 -36.21 39.61 -5.73
N PHE A 796 -36.30 40.38 -6.82
CA PHE A 796 -35.28 40.52 -7.87
C PHE A 796 -34.63 41.91 -7.91
N GLU A 797 -34.76 42.69 -6.84
CA GLU A 797 -34.20 44.04 -6.79
C GLU A 797 -32.69 44.04 -7.09
N GLY A 798 -32.25 44.77 -8.11
CA GLY A 798 -30.84 44.83 -8.53
C GLY A 798 -30.38 43.74 -9.51
N CYS A 799 -31.23 42.81 -9.96
CA CYS A 799 -30.90 41.76 -10.94
C CYS A 799 -30.83 42.25 -12.41
N ILE A 800 -30.03 43.28 -12.68
CA ILE A 800 -30.04 44.04 -13.95
C ILE A 800 -29.55 43.26 -15.19
N LYS A 801 -28.79 42.17 -14.99
CA LYS A 801 -28.21 41.34 -16.08
C LYS A 801 -29.07 40.15 -16.50
N THR A 802 -30.22 39.95 -15.84
CA THR A 802 -31.09 38.82 -16.12
C THR A 802 -31.62 38.89 -17.54
N ASN A 803 -31.33 37.85 -18.32
CA ASN A 803 -31.77 37.73 -19.71
C ASN A 803 -32.44 36.38 -20.03
N ASP A 804 -32.46 35.44 -19.08
CA ASP A 804 -33.10 34.13 -19.21
C ASP A 804 -34.04 33.84 -18.03
N VAL A 805 -35.34 33.78 -18.31
CA VAL A 805 -36.43 33.51 -17.35
C VAL A 805 -37.39 32.45 -17.89
N GLN A 806 -36.90 31.57 -18.78
CA GLN A 806 -37.71 30.50 -19.34
C GLN A 806 -38.23 29.58 -18.22
N TYR A 807 -39.50 29.22 -18.25
CA TYR A 807 -40.16 28.32 -17.30
C TYR A 807 -40.06 28.74 -15.82
N MET A 808 -39.72 30.00 -15.54
CA MET A 808 -39.38 30.47 -14.20
C MET A 808 -40.43 30.13 -13.14
N PHE A 809 -41.71 30.35 -13.45
CA PHE A 809 -42.87 30.02 -12.62
C PHE A 809 -43.83 29.04 -13.32
N ASP A 810 -43.34 28.29 -14.32
CA ASP A 810 -44.19 27.36 -15.07
C ASP A 810 -44.79 26.29 -14.15
N GLY A 811 -46.08 26.02 -14.25
CA GLY A 811 -46.78 25.06 -13.38
C GLY A 811 -46.99 25.52 -11.93
N CYS A 812 -46.85 26.81 -11.61
CA CYS A 812 -47.27 27.37 -10.31
C CYS A 812 -48.80 27.49 -10.25
N THR A 813 -49.48 26.34 -10.12
CA THR A 813 -50.94 26.24 -10.30
C THR A 813 -51.78 27.01 -9.29
N SER A 814 -51.24 27.35 -8.11
CA SER A 814 -51.96 28.05 -7.04
C SER A 814 -51.75 29.57 -7.03
N LEU A 815 -51.01 30.13 -7.97
CA LEU A 815 -50.64 31.55 -7.99
C LEU A 815 -51.78 32.42 -8.55
N PRO A 816 -52.46 33.27 -7.75
CA PRO A 816 -53.66 33.98 -8.19
C PRO A 816 -53.38 35.33 -8.87
N SER A 817 -52.25 35.97 -8.56
CA SER A 817 -51.90 37.32 -8.98
C SER A 817 -50.39 37.55 -8.98
N LEU A 818 -49.92 38.54 -9.75
CA LEU A 818 -48.51 38.93 -9.84
C LEU A 818 -48.26 40.30 -9.21
N PRO A 819 -47.11 40.54 -8.56
CA PRO A 819 -46.70 41.88 -8.14
C PRO A 819 -46.30 42.74 -9.34
N VAL A 820 -46.73 44.00 -9.37
CA VAL A 820 -46.41 44.95 -10.47
C VAL A 820 -44.90 45.18 -10.62
N THR A 821 -44.14 45.12 -9.52
CA THR A 821 -42.70 45.41 -9.53
C THR A 821 -41.81 44.20 -9.83
N LEU A 822 -42.39 43.01 -10.02
CA LEU A 822 -41.65 41.75 -10.10
C LEU A 822 -40.54 41.76 -11.17
N LEU A 823 -40.83 42.30 -12.35
CA LEU A 823 -39.90 42.33 -13.49
C LEU A 823 -39.14 43.66 -13.63
N ASN A 824 -39.29 44.61 -12.69
CA ASN A 824 -38.75 45.97 -12.82
C ASN A 824 -37.23 46.03 -13.05
N TRP A 825 -36.52 45.00 -12.61
CA TRP A 825 -35.07 44.93 -12.64
C TRP A 825 -34.52 44.08 -13.79
N PHE A 826 -35.37 43.45 -14.61
CA PHE A 826 -34.95 42.63 -15.75
C PHE A 826 -34.71 43.50 -17.00
N THR A 827 -33.87 44.53 -16.87
CA THR A 827 -33.59 45.49 -17.95
C THR A 827 -32.82 44.89 -19.12
N ALA A 828 -32.11 43.77 -18.92
CA ALA A 828 -31.39 43.05 -19.95
C ALA A 828 -32.22 41.94 -20.65
N LEU A 829 -33.48 41.74 -20.27
CA LEU A 829 -34.33 40.69 -20.81
C LEU A 829 -34.73 40.96 -22.27
N GLN A 830 -34.46 39.98 -23.14
CA GLN A 830 -34.67 40.09 -24.60
C GLN A 830 -35.70 39.08 -25.11
N SER A 831 -35.34 37.79 -25.16
CA SER A 831 -36.15 36.77 -25.85
C SER A 831 -36.38 35.47 -25.09
N ASN A 832 -35.60 35.18 -24.05
CA ASN A 832 -35.70 33.93 -23.29
C ASN A 832 -36.82 34.01 -22.22
N THR A 833 -38.06 34.08 -22.69
CA THR A 833 -39.29 34.27 -21.89
C THR A 833 -40.28 33.12 -22.02
N ALA A 834 -39.85 32.03 -22.67
CA ALA A 834 -40.64 30.84 -22.95
C ALA A 834 -41.32 30.33 -21.68
N ARG A 835 -42.67 30.30 -21.69
CA ARG A 835 -43.47 29.73 -20.58
C ARG A 835 -43.13 30.29 -19.19
N MET A 836 -42.66 31.53 -19.10
CA MET A 836 -42.28 32.17 -17.82
C MET A 836 -43.33 31.99 -16.71
N PHE A 837 -44.62 32.09 -17.04
CA PHE A 837 -45.78 31.82 -16.18
C PHE A 837 -46.72 30.77 -16.80
N GLY A 838 -46.20 29.87 -17.63
CA GLY A 838 -47.02 28.83 -18.27
C GLY A 838 -47.73 27.95 -17.24
N GLY A 839 -48.96 27.50 -17.50
CA GLY A 839 -49.69 26.61 -16.60
C GLY A 839 -50.02 27.18 -15.21
N CYS A 840 -49.90 28.50 -14.98
CA CYS A 840 -50.37 29.16 -13.76
C CYS A 840 -51.91 29.25 -13.78
N THR A 841 -52.57 28.12 -13.53
CA THR A 841 -54.02 27.97 -13.76
C THR A 841 -54.89 28.81 -12.83
N ALA A 842 -54.40 29.22 -11.66
CA ALA A 842 -55.10 30.14 -10.76
C ALA A 842 -54.95 31.64 -11.14
N LEU A 843 -54.04 32.00 -12.04
CA LEU A 843 -53.75 33.39 -12.36
C LEU A 843 -54.94 34.08 -13.03
N THR A 844 -55.44 35.16 -12.43
CA THR A 844 -56.67 35.84 -12.88
C THR A 844 -56.42 37.07 -13.76
N GLY A 845 -55.27 37.72 -13.62
CA GLY A 845 -54.97 38.98 -14.29
C GLY A 845 -53.48 39.32 -14.32
N ILE A 846 -53.09 40.18 -15.25
CA ILE A 846 -51.74 40.76 -15.32
C ILE A 846 -51.82 42.23 -14.85
N PRO A 847 -50.97 42.67 -13.90
CA PRO A 847 -50.96 44.06 -13.44
C PRO A 847 -50.64 45.06 -14.55
N ALA A 848 -51.22 46.26 -14.47
CA ALA A 848 -50.83 47.37 -15.33
C ALA A 848 -49.37 47.75 -15.11
N GLY A 849 -48.62 47.97 -16.20
CA GLY A 849 -47.20 48.33 -16.16
C GLY A 849 -46.22 47.18 -15.90
N PHE A 850 -46.68 45.92 -15.87
CA PHE A 850 -45.85 44.75 -15.53
C PHE A 850 -44.59 44.59 -16.41
N PHE A 851 -44.63 45.04 -17.67
CA PHE A 851 -43.50 44.97 -18.62
C PHE A 851 -42.77 46.30 -18.83
N ASP A 852 -43.15 47.39 -18.14
CA ASP A 852 -42.70 48.75 -18.45
C ASP A 852 -41.18 48.95 -18.38
N LYS A 853 -40.49 48.19 -17.53
CA LYS A 853 -39.04 48.26 -17.37
C LYS A 853 -38.26 47.28 -18.24
N CYS A 854 -38.94 46.33 -18.87
CA CYS A 854 -38.33 45.35 -19.76
C CYS A 854 -38.15 45.92 -21.19
N ILE A 855 -37.49 47.09 -21.29
CA ILE A 855 -37.38 47.89 -22.53
C ILE A 855 -36.61 47.20 -23.67
N ASN A 856 -35.88 46.13 -23.37
CA ASN A 856 -35.10 45.36 -24.34
C ASN A 856 -35.82 44.11 -24.87
N LEU A 857 -37.07 43.87 -24.46
CA LEU A 857 -37.85 42.72 -24.92
C LEU A 857 -38.03 42.74 -26.45
N THR A 858 -37.69 41.62 -27.07
CA THR A 858 -37.89 41.34 -28.49
C THR A 858 -38.88 40.21 -28.71
N VAL A 859 -38.94 39.21 -27.82
CA VAL A 859 -39.81 38.03 -27.96
C VAL A 859 -40.51 37.70 -26.64
N LEU A 860 -41.83 37.48 -26.73
CA LEU A 860 -42.67 36.90 -25.68
C LEU A 860 -43.33 35.62 -26.22
N SER A 861 -42.66 34.49 -26.04
CA SER A 861 -43.15 33.19 -26.51
C SER A 861 -43.83 32.42 -25.39
N SER A 862 -45.11 32.06 -25.57
CA SER A 862 -45.84 31.19 -24.65
C SER A 862 -45.81 31.62 -23.18
N SER A 863 -45.55 32.90 -22.88
CA SER A 863 -45.20 33.33 -21.52
C SER A 863 -46.31 33.11 -20.49
N PHE A 864 -47.57 33.09 -20.91
CA PHE A 864 -48.75 32.78 -20.09
C PHE A 864 -49.56 31.60 -20.65
N LEU A 865 -48.95 30.74 -21.46
CA LEU A 865 -49.61 29.58 -22.07
C LEU A 865 -50.34 28.73 -21.02
N SER A 866 -51.60 28.37 -21.27
CA SER A 866 -52.46 27.58 -20.37
C SER A 866 -52.80 28.22 -19.01
N CYS A 867 -52.78 29.55 -18.89
CA CYS A 867 -53.33 30.25 -17.73
C CYS A 867 -54.87 30.30 -17.80
N ARG A 868 -55.52 29.21 -17.41
CA ARG A 868 -56.96 28.97 -17.64
C ARG A 868 -57.93 29.92 -16.94
N ASN A 869 -57.50 30.65 -15.91
CA ASN A 869 -58.34 31.65 -15.25
C ASN A 869 -57.99 33.09 -15.62
N LEU A 870 -57.06 33.29 -16.56
CA LEU A 870 -56.64 34.63 -16.99
C LEU A 870 -57.68 35.19 -17.95
N THR A 871 -58.51 36.13 -17.48
CA THR A 871 -59.69 36.60 -18.25
C THR A 871 -59.50 37.93 -18.98
N THR A 872 -58.67 38.83 -18.45
CA THR A 872 -58.55 40.21 -18.94
C THR A 872 -57.09 40.67 -18.97
N LEU A 873 -56.76 41.52 -19.94
CA LEU A 873 -55.45 42.14 -20.09
C LEU A 873 -55.48 43.63 -19.71
N PRO A 874 -54.38 44.18 -19.15
CA PRO A 874 -54.29 45.60 -18.84
C PRO A 874 -54.15 46.45 -20.12
N ALA A 875 -54.71 47.67 -20.08
CA ALA A 875 -54.54 48.65 -21.17
C ALA A 875 -53.06 49.02 -21.36
N ALA A 876 -52.68 49.32 -22.61
CA ALA A 876 -51.33 49.71 -23.01
C ALA A 876 -50.21 48.78 -22.46
N MET A 877 -50.47 47.46 -22.38
CA MET A 877 -49.59 46.47 -21.74
C MET A 877 -48.12 46.52 -22.20
N PHE A 878 -47.86 46.92 -23.46
CA PHE A 878 -46.53 46.99 -24.05
C PHE A 878 -46.03 48.41 -24.36
N LYS A 879 -46.52 49.42 -23.62
CA LYS A 879 -46.24 50.85 -23.85
C LYS A 879 -44.76 51.18 -24.10
N TYR A 880 -43.85 50.55 -23.36
CA TYR A 880 -42.40 50.82 -23.45
C TYR A 880 -41.60 49.72 -24.15
N ASN A 881 -42.24 48.63 -24.60
CA ASN A 881 -41.56 47.49 -25.24
C ASN A 881 -41.51 47.66 -26.77
N VAL A 882 -40.97 48.79 -27.23
CA VAL A 882 -40.92 49.20 -28.65
C VAL A 882 -40.10 48.27 -29.54
N LYS A 883 -39.27 47.40 -28.93
CA LYS A 883 -38.40 46.42 -29.61
C LYS A 883 -39.06 45.06 -29.87
N LEU A 884 -40.31 44.85 -29.41
CA LEU A 884 -41.02 43.59 -29.62
C LEU A 884 -41.20 43.29 -31.11
N THR A 885 -40.82 42.07 -31.49
CA THR A 885 -41.01 41.51 -32.84
C THR A 885 -41.95 40.30 -32.82
N THR A 886 -42.12 39.63 -31.68
CA THR A 886 -42.84 38.36 -31.59
C THR A 886 -43.62 38.21 -30.29
N VAL A 887 -44.90 37.83 -30.38
CA VAL A 887 -45.78 37.49 -29.23
C VAL A 887 -46.45 36.12 -29.42
N SER A 888 -45.67 35.13 -29.83
CA SER A 888 -46.21 33.84 -30.26
C SER A 888 -46.69 32.97 -29.10
N GLY A 889 -47.93 32.50 -29.14
CA GLY A 889 -48.50 31.59 -28.14
C GLY A 889 -48.69 32.19 -26.75
N MET A 890 -48.46 33.49 -26.60
CA MET A 890 -48.34 34.15 -25.29
C MET A 890 -49.53 33.85 -24.37
N PHE A 891 -50.75 33.86 -24.90
CA PHE A 891 -51.99 33.57 -24.19
C PHE A 891 -52.74 32.36 -24.77
N ALA A 892 -52.04 31.43 -25.44
CA ALA A 892 -52.70 30.23 -25.95
C ALA A 892 -53.31 29.39 -24.80
N SER A 893 -54.46 28.78 -25.05
CA SER A 893 -55.25 27.95 -24.12
C SER A 893 -55.54 28.65 -22.76
N CYS A 894 -55.74 29.97 -22.78
CA CYS A 894 -56.20 30.77 -21.63
C CYS A 894 -57.73 30.99 -21.70
N ASP A 895 -58.27 31.83 -20.80
CA ASP A 895 -59.69 32.25 -20.82
C ASP A 895 -59.84 33.75 -21.15
N ILE A 896 -59.00 34.30 -22.03
CA ILE A 896 -59.05 35.72 -22.39
C ILE A 896 -60.41 36.03 -23.03
N ARG A 897 -61.17 36.95 -22.44
CA ARG A 897 -62.52 37.31 -22.92
C ARG A 897 -62.54 38.59 -23.75
N SER A 898 -61.59 39.49 -23.51
CA SER A 898 -61.49 40.79 -24.19
C SER A 898 -60.04 41.28 -24.22
N ILE A 899 -59.70 42.05 -25.25
CA ILE A 899 -58.36 42.64 -25.42
C ILE A 899 -58.49 44.15 -25.60
N PRO A 900 -57.72 44.95 -24.84
CA PRO A 900 -57.63 46.39 -25.05
C PRO A 900 -57.09 46.72 -26.44
N VAL A 901 -57.74 47.66 -27.13
CA VAL A 901 -57.35 48.09 -28.49
C VAL A 901 -55.92 48.64 -28.54
N ASP A 902 -55.42 49.19 -27.44
CA ASP A 902 -54.10 49.81 -27.32
C ASP A 902 -52.98 48.82 -26.93
N THR A 903 -53.27 47.51 -26.85
CA THR A 903 -52.30 46.47 -26.42
C THR A 903 -50.97 46.54 -27.20
N PHE A 904 -51.02 46.76 -28.52
CA PHE A 904 -49.86 46.80 -29.42
C PHE A 904 -49.57 48.20 -30.01
N ALA A 905 -50.18 49.26 -29.45
CA ALA A 905 -50.13 50.61 -30.03
C ALA A 905 -48.71 51.17 -30.21
N THR A 906 -47.75 50.72 -29.40
CA THR A 906 -46.36 51.19 -29.37
C THR A 906 -45.35 50.16 -29.90
N CYS A 907 -45.79 49.13 -30.62
CA CYS A 907 -44.92 48.02 -31.06
C CYS A 907 -44.74 47.97 -32.60
N PRO A 908 -44.10 48.97 -33.24
CA PRO A 908 -44.00 49.06 -34.70
C PRO A 908 -43.13 47.95 -35.34
N LEU A 909 -42.29 47.29 -34.55
CA LEU A 909 -41.39 46.23 -35.02
C LEU A 909 -42.01 44.82 -34.98
N MET A 910 -43.29 44.69 -34.59
CA MET A 910 -43.99 43.40 -34.55
C MET A 910 -44.00 42.70 -35.91
N ILE A 911 -43.65 41.41 -35.92
CA ILE A 911 -43.55 40.53 -37.09
C ILE A 911 -44.48 39.32 -36.94
N TYR A 912 -44.48 38.66 -35.78
CA TYR A 912 -45.18 37.38 -35.57
C TYR A 912 -46.20 37.44 -34.42
N PHE A 913 -47.46 37.16 -34.74
CA PHE A 913 -48.58 37.03 -33.80
C PHE A 913 -49.07 35.57 -33.66
N ASP A 914 -48.26 34.62 -34.13
CA ASP A 914 -48.70 33.23 -34.31
C ASP A 914 -49.18 32.60 -32.99
N THR A 915 -50.35 31.96 -32.99
CA THR A 915 -50.98 31.32 -31.82
C THR A 915 -51.26 32.26 -30.63
N PHE A 916 -51.18 33.59 -30.78
CA PHE A 916 -51.29 34.55 -29.67
C PHE A 916 -52.49 34.31 -28.74
N LEU A 917 -53.68 34.04 -29.29
CA LEU A 917 -54.93 33.74 -28.56
C LEU A 917 -55.53 32.39 -28.94
N SER A 918 -54.73 31.47 -29.47
CA SER A 918 -55.19 30.14 -29.84
C SER A 918 -55.91 29.47 -28.66
N GLU A 919 -57.05 28.82 -28.91
CA GLU A 919 -57.86 28.08 -27.93
C GLU A 919 -58.47 28.93 -26.79
N ASN A 920 -58.64 30.24 -26.98
CA ASN A 920 -59.40 31.07 -26.03
C ASN A 920 -60.91 31.00 -26.34
N VAL A 921 -61.54 29.92 -25.87
CA VAL A 921 -62.93 29.56 -26.20
C VAL A 921 -64.01 30.53 -25.71
N ASN A 922 -63.68 31.52 -24.90
CA ASN A 922 -64.62 32.58 -24.47
C ASN A 922 -64.29 33.97 -25.05
N PHE A 923 -63.27 34.06 -25.91
CA PHE A 923 -62.93 35.31 -26.59
C PHE A 923 -63.97 35.62 -27.68
N SER A 924 -64.79 36.66 -27.50
CA SER A 924 -65.98 36.90 -28.34
C SER A 924 -65.90 38.09 -29.29
N GLY A 925 -64.94 39.01 -29.12
CA GLY A 925 -64.88 40.24 -29.90
C GLY A 925 -63.45 40.69 -30.22
N ILE A 926 -63.24 41.12 -31.46
CA ILE A 926 -61.95 41.64 -31.94
C ILE A 926 -62.05 43.17 -32.10
N PRO A 927 -61.20 43.97 -31.43
CA PRO A 927 -61.09 45.39 -31.70
C PRO A 927 -60.59 45.64 -33.14
N GLU A 928 -61.28 46.51 -33.89
CA GLU A 928 -60.93 46.80 -35.29
C GLU A 928 -59.52 47.37 -35.46
N ASP A 929 -59.02 48.09 -34.46
CA ASP A 929 -57.73 48.81 -34.53
C ASP A 929 -56.58 48.06 -33.84
N LEU A 930 -56.78 46.79 -33.47
CA LEU A 930 -55.83 46.02 -32.65
C LEU A 930 -54.41 45.95 -33.25
N PHE A 931 -54.30 45.81 -34.58
CA PHE A 931 -53.02 45.66 -35.29
C PHE A 931 -52.62 46.87 -36.13
N VAL A 932 -53.33 48.01 -35.99
CA VAL A 932 -53.17 49.18 -36.86
C VAL A 932 -51.76 49.79 -36.78
N ASN A 933 -51.07 49.65 -35.66
CA ASN A 933 -49.73 50.21 -35.43
C ASN A 933 -48.58 49.22 -35.70
N ASN A 934 -48.87 48.08 -36.35
CA ASN A 934 -47.89 47.01 -36.57
C ASN A 934 -47.63 46.76 -38.08
N PRO A 935 -47.08 47.73 -38.83
CA PRO A 935 -46.94 47.63 -40.29
C PRO A 935 -45.97 46.53 -40.75
N ASN A 936 -45.13 46.04 -39.85
CA ASN A 936 -44.16 44.98 -40.12
C ASN A 936 -44.70 43.55 -39.91
N ALA A 937 -45.96 43.40 -39.49
CA ALA A 937 -46.54 42.08 -39.24
C ALA A 937 -46.50 41.22 -40.51
N ILE A 938 -45.92 40.02 -40.41
CA ILE A 938 -45.79 39.05 -41.50
C ILE A 938 -46.77 37.88 -41.29
N SER A 939 -46.94 37.42 -40.05
CA SER A 939 -47.67 36.19 -39.75
C SER A 939 -48.68 36.36 -38.63
N PHE A 940 -49.88 35.84 -38.90
CA PHE A 940 -51.01 35.74 -37.99
C PHE A 940 -51.49 34.29 -37.87
N SER A 941 -50.60 33.31 -38.06
CA SER A 941 -50.98 31.91 -38.12
C SER A 941 -51.59 31.44 -36.79
N ASN A 942 -52.78 30.84 -36.84
CA ASN A 942 -53.52 30.36 -35.66
C ASN A 942 -53.80 31.45 -34.60
N THR A 943 -53.72 32.75 -34.94
CA THR A 943 -53.83 33.85 -33.95
C THR A 943 -55.12 33.76 -33.13
N PHE A 944 -56.26 33.49 -33.79
CA PHE A 944 -57.59 33.36 -33.18
C PHE A 944 -58.15 31.94 -33.36
N TYR A 945 -57.28 30.94 -33.52
CA TYR A 945 -57.67 29.54 -33.68
C TYR A 945 -58.56 29.11 -32.50
N HIS A 946 -59.69 28.46 -32.79
CA HIS A 946 -60.63 27.93 -31.80
C HIS A 946 -61.05 28.96 -30.73
N THR A 947 -61.50 30.13 -31.18
CA THR A 947 -62.09 31.19 -30.34
C THR A 947 -63.60 31.31 -30.56
N ASN A 948 -64.30 32.07 -29.71
CA ASN A 948 -65.76 32.27 -29.77
C ASN A 948 -66.16 33.61 -30.39
N ILE A 949 -65.33 34.12 -31.29
CA ILE A 949 -65.57 35.39 -31.99
C ILE A 949 -66.84 35.31 -32.83
N THR A 950 -67.67 36.36 -32.77
CA THR A 950 -68.91 36.42 -33.55
C THR A 950 -68.74 37.18 -34.86
N SER A 951 -67.79 38.12 -34.91
CA SER A 951 -67.52 38.95 -36.08
C SER A 951 -66.05 39.31 -36.23
N VAL A 952 -65.57 39.40 -37.48
CA VAL A 952 -64.25 39.95 -37.83
C VAL A 952 -64.43 41.33 -38.49
N PRO A 953 -63.93 42.43 -37.89
CA PRO A 953 -64.03 43.77 -38.48
C PRO A 953 -63.28 43.90 -39.82
N ALA A 954 -63.82 44.71 -40.73
CA ALA A 954 -63.19 44.95 -42.05
C ALA A 954 -61.79 45.57 -41.93
N GLY A 955 -61.61 46.50 -40.99
CA GLY A 955 -60.36 47.24 -40.79
C GLY A 955 -59.28 46.51 -39.99
N LEU A 956 -59.47 45.24 -39.60
CA LEU A 956 -58.56 44.53 -38.67
C LEU A 956 -57.10 44.51 -39.17
N PHE A 957 -56.89 44.26 -40.46
CA PHE A 957 -55.55 44.16 -41.08
C PHE A 957 -55.17 45.36 -41.94
N ARG A 958 -55.87 46.49 -41.82
CA ARG A 958 -55.80 47.60 -42.80
C ARG A 958 -54.42 48.27 -42.97
N ASN A 959 -53.51 48.10 -41.99
CA ASN A 959 -52.15 48.64 -42.06
C ASN A 959 -51.06 47.55 -42.09
N ASN A 960 -51.42 46.27 -42.24
CA ASN A 960 -50.46 45.16 -42.21
C ASN A 960 -50.06 44.74 -43.64
N THR A 961 -49.47 45.68 -44.39
CA THR A 961 -49.12 45.51 -45.81
C THR A 961 -48.13 44.39 -46.11
N LYS A 962 -47.33 43.99 -45.10
CA LYS A 962 -46.37 42.89 -45.17
C LYS A 962 -46.92 41.53 -44.75
N ALA A 963 -48.17 41.44 -44.31
CA ALA A 963 -48.74 40.20 -43.82
C ALA A 963 -48.93 39.20 -44.98
N THR A 964 -48.26 38.06 -44.90
CA THR A 964 -48.29 37.01 -45.93
C THR A 964 -48.93 35.72 -45.44
N ASN A 965 -48.88 35.43 -44.13
CA ASN A 965 -49.31 34.16 -43.56
C ASN A 965 -50.51 34.33 -42.63
N PHE A 966 -51.64 33.76 -43.05
CA PHE A 966 -52.90 33.71 -42.30
C PHE A 966 -53.38 32.27 -42.08
N ASN A 967 -52.46 31.30 -42.09
CA ASN A 967 -52.78 29.89 -41.93
C ASN A 967 -53.57 29.64 -40.62
N ASN A 968 -54.76 29.07 -40.74
CA ASN A 968 -55.69 28.73 -39.65
C ASN A 968 -56.08 29.88 -38.73
N THR A 969 -55.99 31.14 -39.19
CA THR A 969 -56.17 32.33 -38.31
C THR A 969 -57.49 32.30 -37.54
N PHE A 970 -58.59 31.89 -38.18
CA PHE A 970 -59.93 31.79 -37.59
C PHE A 970 -60.49 30.36 -37.64
N TYR A 971 -59.62 29.35 -37.78
CA TYR A 971 -60.05 27.96 -37.84
C TYR A 971 -60.77 27.56 -36.54
N TYR A 972 -61.85 26.76 -36.63
CA TYR A 972 -62.72 26.36 -35.51
C TYR A 972 -63.37 27.51 -34.74
N CYS A 973 -63.53 28.70 -35.34
CA CYS A 973 -64.35 29.76 -34.75
C CYS A 973 -65.84 29.47 -35.01
N PHE A 974 -66.42 28.54 -34.25
CA PHE A 974 -67.77 28.01 -34.51
C PHE A 974 -68.88 29.06 -34.46
N SER A 975 -68.69 30.14 -33.69
CA SER A 975 -69.65 31.23 -33.51
C SER A 975 -69.49 32.38 -34.50
N LEU A 976 -68.51 32.31 -35.41
CA LEU A 976 -68.23 33.37 -36.36
C LEU A 976 -69.36 33.44 -37.40
N ALA A 977 -70.12 34.54 -37.37
CA ALA A 977 -71.26 34.77 -38.27
C ALA A 977 -70.90 35.74 -39.40
N THR A 978 -70.19 36.83 -39.10
CA THR A 978 -69.94 37.90 -40.07
C THR A 978 -68.46 38.28 -40.18
N VAL A 979 -67.97 38.47 -41.40
CA VAL A 979 -66.64 39.01 -41.71
C VAL A 979 -66.82 40.28 -42.55
N GLY A 980 -66.11 41.34 -42.17
CA GLY A 980 -66.16 42.64 -42.85
C GLY A 980 -65.61 42.61 -44.27
N ALA A 981 -66.11 43.54 -45.10
CA ALA A 981 -65.76 43.61 -46.51
C ALA A 981 -64.28 43.95 -46.75
N GLY A 982 -63.64 43.28 -47.71
CA GLY A 982 -62.27 43.60 -48.13
C GLY A 982 -61.19 43.40 -47.05
N LEU A 983 -61.38 42.41 -46.16
CA LEU A 983 -60.50 42.14 -45.01
C LEU A 983 -58.99 42.09 -45.36
N PHE A 984 -58.65 41.61 -46.56
CA PHE A 984 -57.27 41.41 -47.00
C PHE A 984 -56.74 42.46 -47.98
N ASN A 985 -57.53 43.50 -48.30
CA ASN A 985 -57.20 44.44 -49.38
C ASN A 985 -55.89 45.19 -49.20
N ASN A 986 -55.48 45.42 -47.94
CA ASN A 986 -54.25 46.12 -47.60
C ASN A 986 -53.17 45.17 -47.06
N THR A 987 -53.19 43.91 -47.48
CA THR A 987 -52.22 42.89 -47.06
C THR A 987 -51.46 42.31 -48.25
N SER A 988 -50.38 41.57 -48.00
CA SER A 988 -49.67 40.79 -49.02
C SER A 988 -49.96 39.29 -48.87
N ALA A 989 -51.20 38.91 -48.54
CA ALA A 989 -51.58 37.54 -48.23
C ALA A 989 -51.10 36.53 -49.29
N GLN A 990 -50.42 35.49 -48.85
CA GLN A 990 -49.92 34.38 -49.68
C GLN A 990 -50.53 33.05 -49.26
N ILE A 991 -50.64 32.83 -47.94
CA ILE A 991 -51.12 31.59 -47.34
C ILE A 991 -52.39 31.90 -46.55
N ILE A 992 -53.52 31.35 -47.00
CA ILE A 992 -54.82 31.39 -46.31
C ILE A 992 -55.36 29.98 -46.04
N THR A 993 -54.47 28.98 -46.00
CA THR A 993 -54.81 27.60 -45.65
C THR A 993 -55.62 27.56 -44.35
N GLY A 994 -56.76 26.87 -44.38
CA GLY A 994 -57.64 26.72 -43.21
C GLY A 994 -58.18 28.02 -42.60
N LEU A 995 -58.10 29.15 -43.29
CA LEU A 995 -58.42 30.48 -42.74
C LEU A 995 -59.71 30.53 -41.92
N PHE A 996 -60.82 30.01 -42.45
CA PHE A 996 -62.13 29.89 -41.82
C PHE A 996 -62.58 28.44 -41.68
N GLY A 997 -61.64 27.49 -41.61
CA GLY A 997 -61.99 26.07 -41.54
C GLY A 997 -62.91 25.77 -40.36
N SER A 998 -64.03 25.10 -40.64
CA SER A 998 -65.12 24.75 -39.71
C SER A 998 -65.88 25.92 -39.08
N CYS A 999 -65.87 27.12 -39.68
CA CYS A 999 -66.74 28.23 -39.29
C CYS A 999 -68.17 28.04 -39.84
N ARG A 1000 -68.94 27.15 -39.23
CA ARG A 1000 -70.24 26.70 -39.75
C ARG A 1000 -71.32 27.78 -39.81
N LEU A 1001 -71.25 28.80 -38.94
CA LEU A 1001 -72.21 29.90 -38.87
C LEU A 1001 -71.88 31.08 -39.78
N LEU A 1002 -70.76 31.02 -40.52
CA LEU A 1002 -70.30 32.12 -41.34
C LEU A 1002 -71.23 32.34 -42.53
N GLU A 1003 -71.99 33.44 -42.52
CA GLU A 1003 -72.99 33.78 -43.53
C GLU A 1003 -72.59 34.93 -44.46
N SER A 1004 -71.42 35.53 -44.23
CA SER A 1004 -70.86 36.58 -45.09
C SER A 1004 -70.66 36.10 -46.51
N ASP A 1005 -70.83 37.03 -47.45
CA ASP A 1005 -70.59 36.77 -48.87
C ASP A 1005 -69.07 36.69 -49.13
N LEU A 1006 -68.63 35.57 -49.70
CA LEU A 1006 -67.24 35.30 -50.05
C LEU A 1006 -66.62 36.40 -50.93
N ASN A 1007 -67.38 36.90 -51.92
CA ASN A 1007 -66.94 37.94 -52.85
C ASN A 1007 -66.96 39.33 -52.22
N VAL A 1008 -67.62 39.50 -51.07
CA VAL A 1008 -67.53 40.74 -50.26
C VAL A 1008 -66.30 40.70 -49.35
N ILE A 1009 -65.96 39.54 -48.79
CA ILE A 1009 -64.71 39.34 -48.02
C ILE A 1009 -63.50 39.54 -48.95
N PHE A 1010 -63.55 38.95 -50.15
CA PHE A 1010 -62.54 39.07 -51.21
C PHE A 1010 -63.08 39.89 -52.39
N ASN A 1011 -63.15 41.22 -52.23
CA ASN A 1011 -63.83 42.12 -53.17
C ASN A 1011 -62.95 42.76 -54.26
N LEU A 1012 -61.64 42.44 -54.29
CA LEU A 1012 -60.78 42.88 -55.38
C LEU A 1012 -60.91 41.93 -56.60
N PRO A 1013 -60.72 42.44 -57.83
CA PRO A 1013 -60.75 41.60 -59.03
C PRO A 1013 -59.71 40.47 -59.03
N ILE A 1014 -58.58 40.66 -58.34
CA ILE A 1014 -57.48 39.70 -58.26
C ILE A 1014 -56.67 39.88 -56.96
N TYR A 1015 -56.30 38.76 -56.35
CA TYR A 1015 -55.36 38.61 -55.24
C TYR A 1015 -54.12 37.83 -55.74
N PRO A 1016 -53.21 38.48 -56.48
CA PRO A 1016 -52.19 37.79 -57.28
C PRO A 1016 -51.12 37.07 -56.45
N LYS A 1017 -51.02 37.35 -55.15
CA LYS A 1017 -50.02 36.78 -54.25
C LYS A 1017 -50.50 35.55 -53.50
N ILE A 1018 -51.80 35.24 -53.49
CA ILE A 1018 -52.35 34.07 -52.79
C ILE A 1018 -51.95 32.81 -53.56
N THR A 1019 -51.10 32.00 -52.97
CA THR A 1019 -50.58 30.75 -53.55
C THR A 1019 -51.14 29.50 -52.88
N SER A 1020 -51.74 29.64 -51.68
CA SER A 1020 -52.33 28.53 -50.94
C SER A 1020 -53.65 28.87 -50.25
N ALA A 1021 -54.68 28.09 -50.56
CA ALA A 1021 -56.06 28.19 -50.07
C ALA A 1021 -56.64 26.84 -49.62
N SER A 1022 -55.78 25.85 -49.37
CA SER A 1022 -56.19 24.50 -48.97
C SER A 1022 -57.05 24.56 -47.71
N THR A 1023 -58.21 23.92 -47.70
CA THR A 1023 -59.18 23.93 -46.58
C THR A 1023 -59.65 25.31 -46.09
N ALA A 1024 -59.40 26.40 -46.83
CA ALA A 1024 -59.65 27.77 -46.37
C ALA A 1024 -61.10 28.02 -45.91
N PHE A 1025 -62.08 27.38 -46.55
CA PHE A 1025 -63.51 27.49 -46.24
C PHE A 1025 -64.14 26.12 -45.94
N TYR A 1026 -63.31 25.15 -45.54
CA TYR A 1026 -63.73 23.79 -45.22
C TYR A 1026 -64.89 23.82 -44.22
N ASN A 1027 -66.02 23.20 -44.54
CA ASN A 1027 -67.19 23.10 -43.67
C ASN A 1027 -67.79 24.45 -43.23
N CYS A 1028 -67.78 25.45 -44.12
CA CYS A 1028 -68.50 26.73 -43.97
C CYS A 1028 -69.89 26.66 -44.61
N ASN A 1029 -70.82 25.92 -44.00
CA ASN A 1029 -72.07 25.53 -44.65
C ASN A 1029 -73.00 26.69 -45.04
N LEU A 1030 -72.93 27.84 -44.35
CA LEU A 1030 -73.83 28.99 -44.56
C LEU A 1030 -73.22 30.11 -45.41
N MET A 1031 -71.99 29.94 -45.89
CA MET A 1031 -71.28 30.99 -46.64
C MET A 1031 -72.00 31.29 -47.96
N LYS A 1032 -72.24 32.59 -48.23
CA LYS A 1032 -72.91 33.09 -49.43
C LYS A 1032 -71.90 33.51 -50.50
N GLY A 1033 -72.37 33.78 -51.72
CA GLY A 1033 -71.55 34.26 -52.84
C GLY A 1033 -71.29 33.18 -53.90
N LYS A 1034 -70.21 33.37 -54.66
CA LYS A 1034 -69.77 32.56 -55.79
C LYS A 1034 -68.32 32.11 -55.62
N GLY A 1035 -68.11 30.80 -55.54
CA GLY A 1035 -66.78 30.19 -55.42
C GLY A 1035 -65.95 30.30 -56.69
N LEU A 1036 -66.56 30.28 -57.88
CA LEU A 1036 -65.86 30.46 -59.16
C LEU A 1036 -65.26 31.86 -59.29
N ASP A 1037 -65.98 32.88 -58.83
CA ASP A 1037 -65.49 34.27 -58.80
C ASP A 1037 -64.26 34.39 -57.87
N PHE A 1038 -64.26 33.68 -56.72
CA PHE A 1038 -63.07 33.60 -55.87
C PHE A 1038 -61.91 32.88 -56.56
N ILE A 1039 -62.17 31.72 -57.20
CA ILE A 1039 -61.12 30.96 -57.93
C ILE A 1039 -60.48 31.83 -59.02
N ALA A 1040 -61.29 32.61 -59.76
CA ALA A 1040 -60.80 33.56 -60.75
C ALA A 1040 -59.96 34.68 -60.11
N ALA A 1041 -60.33 35.13 -58.91
CA ALA A 1041 -59.59 36.14 -58.16
C ALA A 1041 -58.25 35.62 -57.60
N VAL A 1042 -57.98 34.30 -57.52
CA VAL A 1042 -56.71 33.74 -56.97
C VAL A 1042 -55.90 32.90 -57.98
N PRO A 1043 -55.45 33.48 -59.12
CA PRO A 1043 -54.86 32.71 -60.22
C PRO A 1043 -53.52 32.03 -59.88
N ALA A 1044 -52.84 32.44 -58.80
CA ALA A 1044 -51.58 31.85 -58.37
C ALA A 1044 -51.74 30.53 -57.57
N VAL A 1045 -52.96 30.10 -57.23
CA VAL A 1045 -53.25 28.82 -56.55
C VAL A 1045 -53.32 27.67 -57.57
N THR A 1046 -52.17 27.23 -58.05
CA THR A 1046 -52.08 26.23 -59.13
C THR A 1046 -51.88 24.80 -58.62
N ALA A 1047 -51.04 24.62 -57.60
CA ALA A 1047 -50.63 23.30 -57.08
C ALA A 1047 -51.81 22.53 -56.44
N PRO A 1048 -51.98 21.21 -56.72
CA PRO A 1048 -53.08 20.40 -56.17
C PRO A 1048 -53.22 20.47 -54.64
N GLY A 1049 -52.11 20.34 -53.89
CA GLY A 1049 -52.11 20.41 -52.43
C GLY A 1049 -52.54 21.77 -51.86
N ASN A 1050 -52.34 22.85 -52.62
CA ASN A 1050 -52.62 24.23 -52.21
C ASN A 1050 -54.08 24.65 -52.45
N LYS A 1051 -54.88 23.84 -53.15
CA LYS A 1051 -56.33 24.06 -53.36
C LYS A 1051 -57.21 22.95 -52.80
N THR A 1052 -56.61 21.89 -52.26
CA THR A 1052 -57.32 20.71 -51.78
C THR A 1052 -58.39 21.09 -50.76
N ASN A 1053 -59.62 20.65 -50.99
CA ASN A 1053 -60.76 20.80 -50.07
C ASN A 1053 -61.04 22.25 -49.63
N ALA A 1054 -60.63 23.26 -50.39
CA ALA A 1054 -60.84 24.67 -50.08
C ALA A 1054 -62.33 24.97 -49.79
N PHE A 1055 -63.24 24.38 -50.56
CA PHE A 1055 -64.70 24.55 -50.46
C PHE A 1055 -65.44 23.29 -50.00
N TYR A 1056 -64.76 22.30 -49.42
CA TYR A 1056 -65.42 21.07 -49.01
C TYR A 1056 -66.55 21.35 -48.01
N GLN A 1057 -67.77 20.88 -48.29
CA GLN A 1057 -68.99 21.14 -47.49
C GLN A 1057 -69.42 22.62 -47.40
N THR A 1058 -69.04 23.46 -48.37
CA THR A 1058 -69.49 24.87 -48.48
C THR A 1058 -70.74 24.98 -49.38
N THR A 1059 -71.81 24.26 -49.04
CA THR A 1059 -72.96 24.00 -49.94
C THR A 1059 -73.88 25.19 -50.22
N SER A 1060 -73.80 26.29 -49.45
CA SER A 1060 -74.63 27.49 -49.66
C SER A 1060 -74.11 28.44 -50.73
N LEU A 1061 -72.95 28.18 -51.33
CA LEU A 1061 -72.47 28.94 -52.49
C LEU A 1061 -73.41 28.72 -53.68
N THR A 1062 -73.79 29.81 -54.36
CA THR A 1062 -74.77 29.77 -55.46
C THR A 1062 -74.31 28.92 -56.65
N ASP A 1063 -73.00 28.72 -56.80
CA ASP A 1063 -72.33 27.95 -57.83
C ASP A 1063 -71.60 26.71 -57.29
N TYR A 1064 -71.91 26.25 -56.07
CA TYR A 1064 -71.20 25.15 -55.39
C TYR A 1064 -71.02 23.89 -56.27
N ASN A 1065 -72.07 23.51 -57.01
CA ASN A 1065 -72.04 22.34 -57.88
C ASN A 1065 -71.09 22.51 -59.08
N GLN A 1066 -70.83 23.75 -59.52
CA GLN A 1066 -69.96 24.07 -60.66
C GLN A 1066 -68.48 24.23 -60.23
N ILE A 1067 -68.20 24.29 -58.93
CA ILE A 1067 -66.82 24.38 -58.42
C ILE A 1067 -66.10 23.05 -58.71
N PRO A 1068 -64.88 23.06 -59.30
CA PRO A 1068 -64.16 21.84 -59.63
C PRO A 1068 -63.88 20.96 -58.41
N ALA A 1069 -63.95 19.63 -58.59
CA ALA A 1069 -63.70 18.65 -57.52
C ALA A 1069 -62.30 18.81 -56.88
N ALA A 1070 -61.29 19.27 -57.63
CA ALA A 1070 -59.95 19.56 -57.12
C ALA A 1070 -59.91 20.67 -56.04
N TRP A 1071 -60.95 21.50 -55.96
CA TRP A 1071 -61.14 22.54 -54.94
C TRP A 1071 -62.10 22.10 -53.81
N GLY A 1072 -62.64 20.88 -53.86
CA GLY A 1072 -63.64 20.37 -52.91
C GLY A 1072 -65.09 20.75 -53.21
N GLY A 1073 -65.37 21.22 -54.44
CA GLY A 1073 -66.72 21.53 -54.92
C GLY A 1073 -67.50 20.30 -55.42
N GLY A 1074 -68.74 20.52 -55.89
CA GLY A 1074 -69.62 19.44 -56.37
C GLY A 1074 -69.18 18.78 -57.69
N GLY A 1075 -68.33 19.44 -58.48
CA GLY A 1075 -67.66 18.86 -59.66
C GLY A 1075 -68.57 18.49 -60.83
N ALA A 1076 -69.73 19.15 -60.96
CA ALA A 1076 -70.72 18.93 -62.00
C ALA A 1076 -70.37 19.57 -63.36
#